data_AF-A0A9Q0VJF2-F1
#
_entry.id   AF-A0A9Q0VJF2-F1
#
_cell.length_a   1.000
_cell.length_b   1.000
_cell.length_c   1.000
_cell.angle_alpha   90.00
_cell.angle_beta   90.00
_cell.angle_gamma   90.00
#
_symmetry.space_group_name_H-M   'P 1'
#
loop_
_entity.id
_entity.type
_entity.pdbx_description
1 polymer ?
#
loop_
_entity_poly.entity_id
_entity_poly.type
_entity_poly.pdbx_seq_one_letter_code
_entity_poly.pdbx_strand_id
1 'polypeptide(L)'
;MTSVPSKNIWIKRQQCPCGDWKCYVTCEGDVEETSVASQLEKNETFQSDSMVSPYVGMVFKSDDDAFEYYGNFARKNGFSIRKERSRLSPQLGIYKRDFVCYRSGFAPARKKSTAEHHRDRKSVRCGCDAKMYLSKEVVEGVSQWFVVQFSNVHNHELLEDDQVRLLPAYRKIQEADQERILLLSKAGFPIHRIVKVLELEKGIQGGQLPFLERDVRNFVQNRKKIVQENDALLTEKRENDTMELLEACKVTKEMDGEFVYDFTMDENDKVENIVWSYGDSVRAYTLFGDVVYFDTSYRSITYGMHLGVWLGIDNNGKTILFGCVLLQDETARSFAWALQAFIRLMKGKCPQTILTDLELGLKDAVRSELPSTRHAISIWNIQPKISSWFFLSLGPRYPELKSMFDDLYHAENADDFEHRWSQMVSMFGLGSDKHIALLYSLRASWASSYMRGYFLARMATSAYLKSVESFLKAICCAQTCLRSFFEQVGSSSNFLNQLRQEMQYMLTKTCIPLEEHARNFLTPFAFNDFQHELVLSMQCALSEMPDGSYLVHHYKKMDAERLVIWIPEDEQILCTCKEFESSGMLCRHTLRVFILKNYFQLPEKYYLSRWRRESSLVFYDNQSTQTNDDGWFQEFESLTETLLTESSITKERSDYVRRELPKELKKLISEVRKIPESDGAAMDLTLSPSS
;
A
#
# COMPACT_ATOMS: atom_id res chain seq x y z
N MET A 1 -24.85 -11.20 -9.32
CA MET A 1 -23.44 -10.78 -9.44
C MET A 1 -23.11 -9.92 -8.24
N THR A 2 -22.53 -10.54 -7.23
CA THR A 2 -21.97 -9.89 -6.04
C THR A 2 -20.69 -9.17 -6.48
N SER A 3 -20.76 -7.84 -6.62
CA SER A 3 -19.56 -7.02 -6.76
C SER A 3 -18.77 -7.11 -5.45
N VAL A 4 -17.60 -7.73 -5.48
CA VAL A 4 -16.65 -7.66 -4.37
C VAL A 4 -16.26 -6.19 -4.22
N PRO A 5 -16.52 -5.53 -3.07
CA PRO A 5 -16.06 -4.18 -2.86
C PRO A 5 -14.56 -4.22 -2.62
N SER A 6 -13.77 -3.55 -3.46
CA SER A 6 -12.38 -3.23 -3.13
C SER A 6 -12.40 -2.29 -1.92
N LYS A 7 -12.05 -2.82 -0.74
CA LYS A 7 -12.17 -2.13 0.57
C LYS A 7 -11.06 -1.12 0.89
N ASN A 8 -10.08 -0.93 0.02
CA ASN A 8 -8.98 0.00 0.25
C ASN A 8 -8.87 1.01 -0.92
N ILE A 9 -8.89 2.31 -0.60
CA ILE A 9 -8.74 3.38 -1.60
C ILE A 9 -7.28 3.58 -2.04
N TRP A 10 -6.31 3.05 -1.29
CA TRP A 10 -4.87 3.22 -1.49
C TRP A 10 -4.22 1.98 -2.11
N ILE A 11 -3.32 2.20 -3.07
CA ILE A 11 -2.44 1.18 -3.61
C ILE A 11 -0.99 1.64 -3.51
N LYS A 12 -0.12 0.73 -3.06
CA LYS A 12 1.33 0.89 -3.13
C LYS A 12 1.78 0.75 -4.58
N ARG A 13 2.44 1.75 -5.13
CA ARG A 13 3.00 1.78 -6.47
C ARG A 13 4.02 0.65 -6.61
N GLN A 14 3.84 -0.18 -7.63
CA GLN A 14 4.94 -0.94 -8.24
C GLN A 14 5.08 -0.46 -9.68
N GLN A 15 6.23 0.13 -9.98
CA GLN A 15 6.55 0.57 -11.33
C GLN A 15 6.73 -0.68 -12.20
N CYS A 16 6.01 -0.69 -13.31
CA CYS A 16 6.04 -1.75 -14.31
C CYS A 16 7.48 -1.96 -14.83
N PRO A 17 7.95 -3.21 -15.01
CA PRO A 17 9.33 -3.51 -15.43
C PRO A 17 9.76 -2.82 -16.73
N CYS A 18 8.79 -2.35 -17.53
CA CYS A 18 9.06 -1.66 -18.79
C CYS A 18 9.70 -0.27 -18.61
N GLY A 19 9.75 0.28 -17.40
CA GLY A 19 10.36 1.59 -17.12
C GLY A 19 9.60 2.78 -17.71
N ASP A 20 8.32 2.62 -18.00
CA ASP A 20 7.41 3.73 -18.27
C ASP A 20 6.85 4.21 -16.94
N TRP A 21 7.05 5.49 -16.61
CA TRP A 21 6.55 6.12 -15.39
C TRP A 21 5.01 6.11 -15.30
N LYS A 22 4.30 5.84 -16.40
CA LYS A 22 2.84 5.68 -16.43
C LYS A 22 2.36 4.23 -16.28
N CYS A 23 3.25 3.23 -16.33
CA CYS A 23 2.88 1.82 -16.23
C CYS A 23 3.02 1.32 -14.78
N TYR A 24 1.94 0.78 -14.19
CA TYR A 24 1.92 0.25 -12.82
C TYR A 24 1.31 -1.17 -12.80
N VAL A 25 1.81 -2.04 -11.92
CA VAL A 25 1.30 -3.40 -11.70
C VAL A 25 0.61 -3.47 -10.35
N THR A 26 -0.54 -4.15 -10.29
CA THR A 26 -1.24 -4.50 -9.04
C THR A 26 -0.63 -5.77 -8.44
N CYS A 27 -0.17 -5.70 -7.19
CA CYS A 27 0.06 -6.92 -6.40
C CYS A 27 -1.28 -7.41 -5.84
N GLU A 28 -1.77 -8.53 -6.35
CA GLU A 28 -2.59 -9.42 -5.53
C GLU A 28 -1.64 -10.17 -4.59
N GLY A 29 -2.04 -10.32 -3.33
CA GLY A 29 -1.19 -10.76 -2.23
C GLY A 29 -0.60 -12.16 -2.38
N ASP A 30 0.37 -12.43 -1.52
CA ASP A 30 1.07 -13.70 -1.34
C ASP A 30 0.14 -14.91 -1.51
N VAL A 31 0.27 -15.63 -2.62
CA VAL A 31 -0.19 -17.01 -2.73
C VAL A 31 1.05 -17.88 -2.64
N GLU A 32 1.16 -18.58 -1.50
CA GLU A 32 2.10 -19.66 -1.28
C GLU A 32 2.13 -20.59 -2.49
N GLU A 33 3.34 -20.93 -2.91
CA GLU A 33 3.60 -21.96 -3.91
C GLU A 33 2.86 -23.24 -3.53
N THR A 34 1.88 -23.65 -4.34
CA THR A 34 1.53 -25.07 -4.41
C THR A 34 1.19 -25.44 -5.84
N SER A 35 2.12 -26.22 -6.42
CA SER A 35 2.03 -26.89 -7.70
C SER A 35 0.74 -27.67 -7.88
N VAL A 36 0.04 -27.49 -9.00
CA VAL A 36 -0.70 -28.60 -9.63
C VAL A 36 -0.50 -28.52 -11.14
N ALA A 37 0.23 -29.52 -11.63
CA ALA A 37 0.49 -29.77 -13.03
C ALA A 37 -0.79 -30.14 -13.81
N SER A 38 -0.80 -29.71 -15.07
CA SER A 38 -1.38 -30.35 -16.25
C SER A 38 -2.31 -31.55 -16.06
N GLN A 39 -3.52 -31.44 -16.62
CA GLN A 39 -4.08 -32.51 -17.46
C GLN A 39 -5.11 -31.93 -18.45
N LEU A 40 -4.69 -31.96 -19.72
CA LEU A 40 -5.51 -31.76 -20.91
C LEU A 40 -6.31 -33.04 -21.21
N GLU A 41 -7.47 -32.80 -21.83
CA GLU A 41 -8.29 -33.71 -22.64
C GLU A 41 -9.14 -34.78 -21.96
N LYS A 42 -10.45 -34.63 -22.15
CA LYS A 42 -11.24 -35.64 -22.88
C LYS A 42 -12.36 -34.98 -23.68
N ASN A 43 -12.30 -35.19 -24.99
CA ASN A 43 -13.37 -35.00 -25.95
C ASN A 43 -14.62 -35.76 -25.49
N GLU A 44 -15.76 -35.07 -25.38
CA GLU A 44 -17.07 -35.70 -25.44
C GLU A 44 -17.76 -35.31 -26.75
N THR A 45 -17.80 -36.30 -27.63
CA THR A 45 -18.55 -36.39 -28.86
C THR A 45 -20.04 -36.16 -28.58
N PHE A 46 -20.63 -35.07 -29.09
CA PHE A 46 -22.08 -34.88 -29.03
C PHE A 46 -22.78 -35.94 -29.90
N GLN A 47 -23.38 -36.94 -29.24
CA GLN A 47 -24.42 -37.77 -29.84
C GLN A 47 -25.66 -36.90 -30.08
N SER A 48 -26.16 -36.87 -31.31
CA SER A 48 -27.38 -36.15 -31.68
C SER A 48 -28.60 -36.86 -31.13
N ASP A 49 -28.98 -36.54 -29.89
CA ASP A 49 -30.27 -36.98 -29.34
C ASP A 49 -31.39 -36.21 -30.07
N SER A 50 -32.31 -36.95 -30.69
CA SER A 50 -33.40 -36.35 -31.46
C SER A 50 -34.34 -35.60 -30.50
N MET A 51 -34.41 -34.28 -30.66
CA MET A 51 -35.21 -33.45 -29.76
C MET A 51 -36.70 -33.75 -29.97
N VAL A 52 -37.34 -34.31 -28.96
CA VAL A 52 -38.77 -34.64 -28.97
C VAL A 52 -39.60 -33.36 -29.08
N SER A 53 -40.67 -33.39 -29.89
CA SER A 53 -41.61 -32.27 -29.98
C SER A 53 -42.34 -32.10 -28.64
N PRO A 54 -42.53 -30.86 -28.12
CA PRO A 54 -43.38 -30.64 -26.96
C PRO A 54 -44.77 -31.24 -27.17
N TYR A 55 -45.36 -31.78 -26.10
CA TYR A 55 -46.68 -32.39 -26.11
C TYR A 55 -47.43 -32.07 -24.83
N VAL A 56 -48.75 -32.15 -24.88
CA VAL A 56 -49.62 -31.91 -23.72
C VAL A 56 -49.34 -32.98 -22.65
N GLY A 57 -49.08 -32.54 -21.42
CA GLY A 57 -48.69 -33.40 -20.30
C GLY A 57 -47.18 -33.46 -20.03
N MET A 58 -46.34 -32.89 -20.89
CA MET A 58 -44.89 -32.80 -20.63
C MET A 58 -44.60 -31.95 -19.39
N VAL A 59 -43.64 -32.38 -18.57
CA VAL A 59 -43.35 -31.81 -17.23
C VAL A 59 -41.99 -31.13 -17.18
N PHE A 60 -41.93 -29.95 -16.56
CA PHE A 60 -40.72 -29.18 -16.32
C PHE A 60 -40.59 -28.80 -14.85
N LYS A 61 -39.35 -28.60 -14.38
CA LYS A 61 -39.08 -28.17 -13.00
C LYS A 61 -39.40 -26.69 -12.80
N SER A 62 -39.18 -25.85 -13.80
CA SER A 62 -39.50 -24.43 -13.80
C SER A 62 -40.09 -23.94 -15.14
N ASP A 63 -40.71 -22.75 -15.15
CA ASP A 63 -41.12 -22.12 -16.41
C ASP A 63 -39.93 -21.68 -17.26
N ASP A 64 -38.78 -21.42 -16.65
CA ASP A 64 -37.54 -21.09 -17.37
C ASP A 64 -36.95 -22.31 -18.08
N ASP A 65 -36.96 -23.49 -17.46
CA ASP A 65 -36.58 -24.76 -18.13
C ASP A 65 -37.50 -25.03 -19.32
N ALA A 66 -38.80 -24.81 -19.14
CA ALA A 66 -39.78 -24.97 -20.21
C ALA A 66 -39.58 -23.93 -21.33
N PHE A 67 -39.18 -22.71 -20.98
CA PHE A 67 -38.89 -21.65 -21.94
C PHE A 67 -37.63 -21.97 -22.74
N GLU A 68 -36.59 -22.48 -22.09
CA GLU A 68 -35.37 -22.93 -22.75
C GLU A 68 -35.64 -24.11 -23.67
N TYR A 69 -36.38 -25.12 -23.19
CA TYR A 69 -36.75 -26.28 -23.98
C TYR A 69 -37.56 -25.87 -25.22
N TYR A 70 -38.62 -25.08 -25.08
CA TYR A 70 -39.40 -24.64 -26.23
C TYR A 70 -38.62 -23.67 -27.12
N GLY A 71 -37.69 -22.89 -26.56
CA GLY A 71 -36.79 -22.02 -27.31
C GLY A 71 -35.82 -22.80 -28.20
N ASN A 72 -35.30 -23.93 -27.70
CA ASN A 72 -34.45 -24.85 -28.44
C ASN A 72 -35.25 -25.59 -29.52
N PHE A 73 -36.49 -26.01 -29.22
CA PHE A 73 -37.40 -26.60 -30.20
C PHE A 73 -37.68 -25.59 -31.32
N ALA A 74 -38.04 -24.37 -30.96
CA ALA A 74 -38.33 -23.29 -31.89
C ALA A 74 -37.13 -22.99 -32.80
N ARG A 75 -35.92 -22.96 -32.23
CA ARG A 75 -34.68 -22.74 -32.98
C ARG A 75 -34.47 -23.82 -34.03
N LYS A 76 -34.60 -25.10 -33.66
CA LYS A 76 -34.49 -26.24 -34.60
C LYS A 76 -35.62 -26.28 -35.64
N ASN A 77 -36.74 -25.63 -35.36
CA ASN A 77 -37.91 -25.60 -36.25
C ASN A 77 -38.09 -24.25 -36.96
N GLY A 78 -37.06 -23.39 -37.03
CA GLY A 78 -37.11 -22.22 -37.91
C GLY A 78 -37.80 -20.97 -37.35
N PHE A 79 -38.09 -20.89 -36.05
CA PHE A 79 -38.75 -19.73 -35.44
C PHE A 79 -38.17 -19.34 -34.08
N SER A 80 -38.69 -18.26 -33.49
CA SER A 80 -38.35 -17.85 -32.13
C SER A 80 -39.60 -17.58 -31.31
N ILE A 81 -39.46 -17.67 -29.99
CA ILE A 81 -40.59 -17.57 -29.04
C ILE A 81 -40.45 -16.34 -28.14
N ARG A 82 -41.56 -15.95 -27.51
CA ARG A 82 -41.60 -14.93 -26.47
C ARG A 82 -42.62 -15.29 -25.38
N LYS A 83 -42.40 -14.78 -24.16
CA LYS A 83 -43.39 -14.86 -23.08
C LYS A 83 -44.52 -13.85 -23.38
N GLU A 84 -45.77 -14.32 -23.51
CA GLU A 84 -46.94 -13.48 -23.87
C GLU A 84 -47.72 -13.03 -22.63
N ARG A 85 -48.19 -13.98 -21.83
CA ARG A 85 -48.98 -13.72 -20.62
C ARG A 85 -48.50 -14.58 -19.47
N SER A 86 -48.70 -14.06 -18.28
CA SER A 86 -48.49 -14.77 -17.02
C SER A 86 -49.65 -14.52 -16.10
N ARG A 87 -50.13 -15.56 -15.41
CA ARG A 87 -51.16 -15.42 -14.37
C ARG A 87 -50.56 -15.72 -13.00
N LEU A 88 -50.87 -14.85 -12.05
CA LEU A 88 -50.42 -14.93 -10.66
C LEU A 88 -51.52 -15.51 -9.80
N SER A 89 -51.13 -16.34 -8.83
CA SER A 89 -51.95 -16.87 -7.75
C SER A 89 -51.31 -16.43 -6.42
N PRO A 90 -52.09 -15.97 -5.44
CA PRO A 90 -51.59 -15.61 -4.11
C PRO A 90 -50.84 -16.76 -3.40
N GLN A 91 -51.18 -18.01 -3.71
CA GLN A 91 -50.65 -19.21 -3.03
C GLN A 91 -49.46 -19.82 -3.77
N LEU A 92 -49.41 -19.71 -5.10
CA LEU A 92 -48.44 -20.44 -5.94
C LEU A 92 -47.47 -19.51 -6.70
N GLY A 93 -47.63 -18.19 -6.57
CA GLY A 93 -46.95 -17.22 -7.42
C GLY A 93 -47.46 -17.30 -8.85
N ILE A 94 -46.57 -17.16 -9.84
CA ILE A 94 -46.95 -17.38 -11.23
C ILE A 94 -47.33 -18.86 -11.39
N TYR A 95 -48.57 -19.12 -11.81
CA TYR A 95 -49.10 -20.49 -11.95
C TYR A 95 -49.54 -20.82 -13.38
N LYS A 96 -49.62 -19.84 -14.29
CA LYS A 96 -49.78 -20.08 -15.73
C LYS A 96 -48.84 -19.21 -16.54
N ARG A 97 -48.29 -19.76 -17.62
CA ARG A 97 -47.37 -19.07 -18.53
C ARG A 97 -47.70 -19.40 -19.98
N ASP A 98 -47.85 -18.35 -20.80
CA ASP A 98 -48.09 -18.48 -22.24
C ASP A 98 -46.79 -18.18 -22.99
N PHE A 99 -46.25 -19.16 -23.71
CA PHE A 99 -45.18 -18.96 -24.68
C PHE A 99 -45.76 -19.02 -26.09
N VAL A 100 -45.41 -18.06 -26.93
CA VAL A 100 -45.96 -17.94 -28.29
C VAL A 100 -44.84 -17.68 -29.30
N CYS A 101 -45.09 -17.99 -30.57
CA CYS A 101 -44.23 -17.54 -31.65
C CYS A 101 -44.05 -16.02 -31.59
N TYR A 102 -42.86 -15.52 -31.89
CA TYR A 102 -42.54 -14.09 -31.88
C TYR A 102 -43.49 -13.29 -32.78
N ARG A 103 -43.97 -13.89 -33.87
CA ARG A 103 -44.91 -13.32 -34.85
C ARG A 103 -46.39 -13.49 -34.45
N SER A 104 -46.67 -14.02 -33.26
CA SER A 104 -48.03 -14.19 -32.73
C SER A 104 -48.71 -12.86 -32.38
N GLY A 105 -50.03 -12.84 -32.56
CA GLY A 105 -50.90 -11.68 -32.37
C GLY A 105 -50.84 -10.68 -33.52
N PHE A 106 -51.54 -9.56 -33.38
CA PHE A 106 -51.46 -8.42 -34.29
C PHE A 106 -50.87 -7.22 -33.55
N ALA A 107 -50.26 -6.29 -34.29
CA ALA A 107 -49.78 -5.06 -33.67
C ALA A 107 -50.97 -4.23 -33.19
N PRO A 108 -50.96 -3.72 -31.95
CA PRO A 108 -51.97 -2.77 -31.51
C PRO A 108 -51.92 -1.52 -32.40
N ALA A 109 -53.09 -0.97 -32.74
CA ALA A 109 -53.19 0.26 -33.52
C ALA A 109 -52.50 1.41 -32.75
N ARG A 110 -51.45 2.01 -33.34
CA ARG A 110 -50.75 3.14 -32.72
C ARG A 110 -51.67 4.37 -32.70
N LYS A 111 -51.91 4.95 -31.53
CA LYS A 111 -52.39 6.34 -31.44
C LYS A 111 -51.24 7.23 -31.94
N LYS A 112 -51.49 8.08 -32.94
CA LYS A 112 -50.49 9.05 -33.44
C LYS A 112 -50.17 10.06 -32.33
N SER A 113 -48.95 10.01 -31.78
CA SER A 113 -48.38 11.08 -30.97
C SER A 113 -47.53 11.99 -31.87
N THR A 114 -47.67 13.30 -31.67
CA THR A 114 -47.01 14.42 -32.37
C THR A 114 -45.50 14.51 -32.05
N ALA A 115 -44.72 13.53 -32.50
CA ALA A 115 -43.26 13.61 -32.48
C ALA A 115 -42.69 13.28 -33.87
N GLU A 116 -42.06 14.27 -34.49
CA GLU A 116 -41.32 14.12 -35.75
C GLU A 116 -40.14 13.16 -35.54
N HIS A 117 -39.99 12.18 -36.43
CA HIS A 117 -38.96 11.13 -36.47
C HIS A 117 -39.22 9.81 -35.71
N HIS A 118 -40.39 9.18 -35.90
CA HIS A 118 -40.47 7.72 -35.73
C HIS A 118 -39.96 6.99 -36.98
N ARG A 119 -39.00 6.07 -36.78
CA ARG A 119 -38.69 5.04 -37.79
C ARG A 119 -39.93 4.17 -38.00
N ASP A 120 -40.49 4.17 -39.20
CA ASP A 120 -41.65 3.35 -39.59
C ASP A 120 -41.28 1.87 -39.69
N ARG A 121 -41.09 1.23 -38.54
CA ARG A 121 -40.84 -0.22 -38.47
C ARG A 121 -42.18 -0.95 -38.49
N LYS A 122 -42.53 -1.52 -39.66
CA LYS A 122 -43.68 -2.42 -39.79
C LYS A 122 -43.54 -3.56 -38.78
N SER A 123 -44.64 -3.91 -38.09
CA SER A 123 -44.65 -5.03 -37.15
C SER A 123 -44.44 -6.35 -37.88
N VAL A 124 -43.67 -7.25 -37.28
CA VAL A 124 -43.49 -8.63 -37.77
C VAL A 124 -44.61 -9.58 -37.34
N ARG A 125 -45.53 -9.11 -36.47
CA ARG A 125 -46.66 -9.90 -35.97
C ARG A 125 -47.72 -10.08 -37.06
N CYS A 126 -48.05 -11.33 -37.38
CA CYS A 126 -48.98 -11.73 -38.45
C CYS A 126 -50.10 -12.64 -37.94
N GLY A 127 -50.33 -12.69 -36.63
CA GLY A 127 -51.38 -13.52 -36.03
C GLY A 127 -51.02 -15.00 -35.97
N CYS A 128 -49.74 -15.36 -35.89
CA CYS A 128 -49.32 -16.77 -35.78
C CYS A 128 -49.90 -17.45 -34.52
N ASP A 129 -50.42 -18.68 -34.67
CA ASP A 129 -51.09 -19.44 -33.60
C ASP A 129 -50.16 -20.45 -32.89
N ALA A 130 -48.90 -20.56 -33.30
CA ALA A 130 -47.94 -21.42 -32.63
C ALA A 130 -47.70 -20.95 -31.18
N LYS A 131 -47.91 -21.87 -30.23
CA LYS A 131 -47.94 -21.58 -28.79
C LYS A 131 -47.71 -22.83 -27.92
N MET A 132 -47.19 -22.61 -26.73
CA MET A 132 -47.09 -23.58 -25.64
C MET A 132 -47.56 -22.92 -24.34
N TYR A 133 -48.58 -23.49 -23.70
CA TYR A 133 -49.13 -23.01 -22.45
C TYR A 133 -48.77 -23.94 -21.30
N LEU A 134 -48.35 -23.35 -20.20
CA LEU A 134 -47.92 -24.06 -19.00
C LEU A 134 -48.85 -23.76 -17.83
N SER A 135 -49.07 -24.77 -17.00
CA SER A 135 -49.74 -24.66 -15.70
C SER A 135 -48.86 -25.24 -14.61
N LYS A 136 -48.76 -24.56 -13.48
CA LYS A 136 -48.02 -25.00 -12.30
C LYS A 136 -48.97 -25.75 -11.37
N GLU A 137 -48.59 -26.94 -10.98
CA GLU A 137 -49.30 -27.75 -9.99
C GLU A 137 -48.30 -28.25 -8.94
N VAL A 138 -48.80 -28.51 -7.73
CA VAL A 138 -47.97 -29.06 -6.64
C VAL A 138 -48.33 -30.53 -6.50
N VAL A 139 -47.40 -31.39 -6.88
CA VAL A 139 -47.54 -32.85 -6.81
C VAL A 139 -46.56 -33.33 -5.74
N GLU A 140 -47.06 -34.02 -4.71
CA GLU A 140 -46.24 -34.56 -3.62
C GLU A 140 -45.33 -33.52 -2.93
N GLY A 141 -45.81 -32.27 -2.82
CA GLY A 141 -45.07 -31.17 -2.19
C GLY A 141 -44.03 -30.49 -3.08
N VAL A 142 -43.83 -30.96 -4.32
CA VAL A 142 -42.92 -30.35 -5.30
C VAL A 142 -43.73 -29.61 -6.37
N SER A 143 -43.35 -28.36 -6.66
CA SER A 143 -43.97 -27.63 -7.76
C SER A 143 -43.46 -28.13 -9.11
N GLN A 144 -44.37 -28.51 -9.99
CA GLN A 144 -44.09 -28.99 -11.33
C GLN A 144 -44.90 -28.17 -12.35
N TRP A 145 -44.33 -27.97 -13.54
CA TRP A 145 -44.94 -27.22 -14.63
C TRP A 145 -45.32 -28.14 -15.77
N PHE A 146 -46.60 -28.19 -16.10
CA PHE A 146 -47.16 -29.09 -17.11
C PHE A 146 -47.57 -28.32 -18.36
N VAL A 147 -47.28 -28.86 -19.54
CA VAL A 147 -47.80 -28.34 -20.80
C VAL A 147 -49.29 -28.67 -20.89
N VAL A 148 -50.15 -27.66 -20.80
CA VAL A 148 -51.61 -27.83 -20.90
C VAL A 148 -52.13 -27.65 -22.33
N GLN A 149 -51.37 -26.95 -23.18
CA GLN A 149 -51.70 -26.77 -24.59
C GLN A 149 -50.43 -26.57 -25.40
N PHE A 150 -50.36 -27.22 -26.56
CA PHE A 150 -49.29 -27.03 -27.53
C PHE A 150 -49.87 -26.97 -28.95
N SER A 151 -49.42 -26.00 -29.74
CA SER A 151 -49.70 -25.88 -31.17
C SER A 151 -48.43 -25.45 -31.88
N ASN A 152 -48.03 -26.18 -32.91
CA ASN A 152 -46.91 -25.82 -33.78
C ASN A 152 -47.39 -25.43 -35.20
N VAL A 153 -48.60 -24.85 -35.29
CA VAL A 153 -49.16 -24.40 -36.56
C VAL A 153 -48.72 -22.96 -36.83
N HIS A 154 -48.00 -22.75 -37.93
CA HIS A 154 -47.53 -21.43 -38.35
C HIS A 154 -48.27 -20.97 -39.61
N ASN A 155 -48.59 -19.69 -39.66
CA ASN A 155 -49.19 -19.04 -40.84
C ASN A 155 -48.16 -18.23 -41.64
N HIS A 156 -46.88 -18.52 -41.43
CA HIS A 156 -45.76 -17.90 -42.08
C HIS A 156 -44.66 -18.91 -42.31
N GLU A 157 -43.80 -18.62 -43.28
CA GLU A 157 -42.61 -19.42 -43.56
C GLU A 157 -41.69 -19.49 -42.33
N LEU A 158 -41.11 -20.68 -42.13
CA LEU A 158 -40.11 -20.97 -41.11
C LEU A 158 -38.73 -20.82 -41.74
N LEU A 159 -37.77 -20.34 -40.96
CA LEU A 159 -36.44 -20.03 -41.45
C LEU A 159 -35.55 -21.28 -41.48
N GLU A 160 -34.65 -21.33 -42.44
CA GLU A 160 -33.54 -22.29 -42.48
C GLU A 160 -32.53 -22.01 -41.36
N ASP A 161 -31.74 -23.01 -40.95
CA ASP A 161 -30.79 -22.91 -39.83
C ASP A 161 -29.81 -21.71 -39.94
N ASP A 162 -29.42 -21.37 -41.16
CA ASP A 162 -28.52 -20.26 -41.46
C ASP A 162 -29.16 -18.89 -41.29
N GLN A 163 -30.49 -18.81 -41.37
CA GLN A 163 -31.30 -17.62 -41.18
C GLN A 163 -31.83 -17.51 -39.74
N VAL A 164 -32.15 -18.64 -39.09
CA VAL A 164 -32.62 -18.67 -37.69
C VAL A 164 -31.62 -18.00 -36.76
N ARG A 165 -30.32 -18.26 -36.94
CA ARG A 165 -29.27 -17.66 -36.09
C ARG A 165 -29.31 -16.12 -36.09
N LEU A 166 -29.87 -15.50 -37.12
CA LEU A 166 -29.96 -14.05 -37.27
C LEU A 166 -31.16 -13.43 -36.53
N LEU A 167 -32.07 -14.26 -35.98
CA LEU A 167 -33.19 -13.77 -35.19
C LEU A 167 -32.70 -13.10 -33.90
N PRO A 168 -33.28 -11.96 -33.47
CA PRO A 168 -32.85 -11.25 -32.26
C PRO A 168 -32.78 -12.10 -30.99
N ALA A 169 -33.62 -13.13 -30.87
CA ALA A 169 -33.63 -14.03 -29.72
C ALA A 169 -32.34 -14.88 -29.60
N TYR A 170 -31.66 -15.13 -30.72
CA TYR A 170 -30.50 -16.01 -30.81
C TYR A 170 -29.18 -15.24 -31.00
N ARG A 171 -29.24 -13.93 -31.24
CA ARG A 171 -28.06 -13.05 -31.39
C ARG A 171 -27.47 -12.57 -30.06
N LYS A 172 -27.01 -13.51 -29.23
CA LYS A 172 -26.34 -13.22 -27.95
C LYS A 172 -24.82 -13.20 -28.08
N ILE A 173 -24.18 -12.19 -27.50
CA ILE A 173 -22.71 -12.11 -27.39
C ILE A 173 -22.31 -12.83 -26.10
N GLN A 174 -21.51 -13.89 -26.23
CA GLN A 174 -21.03 -14.68 -25.08
C GLN A 174 -20.08 -13.87 -24.20
N GLU A 175 -19.98 -14.18 -22.91
CA GLU A 175 -19.15 -13.41 -21.96
C GLU A 175 -17.69 -13.31 -22.39
N ALA A 176 -17.07 -14.41 -22.84
CA ALA A 176 -15.70 -14.41 -23.36
C ALA A 176 -15.53 -13.44 -24.56
N ASP A 177 -16.52 -13.36 -25.45
CA ASP A 177 -16.50 -12.41 -26.56
C ASP A 177 -16.71 -10.97 -26.08
N GLN A 178 -17.53 -10.76 -25.05
CA GLN A 178 -17.77 -9.43 -24.47
C GLN A 178 -16.47 -8.81 -23.94
N GLU A 179 -15.71 -9.57 -23.16
CA GLU A 179 -14.41 -9.13 -22.63
C GLU A 179 -13.42 -8.81 -23.76
N ARG A 180 -13.34 -9.70 -24.76
CA ARG A 180 -12.46 -9.53 -25.91
C ARG A 180 -12.83 -8.30 -26.75
N ILE A 181 -14.12 -8.07 -26.98
CA ILE A 181 -14.65 -6.90 -27.68
C ILE A 181 -14.28 -5.61 -26.95
N LEU A 182 -14.42 -5.58 -25.62
CA LEU A 182 -14.08 -4.40 -24.81
C LEU A 182 -12.59 -4.07 -24.89
N LEU A 183 -11.72 -5.09 -24.80
CA LEU A 183 -10.28 -4.93 -24.87
C LEU A 183 -9.84 -4.38 -26.24
N LEU A 184 -10.34 -4.99 -27.33
CA LEU A 184 -10.03 -4.53 -28.69
C LEU A 184 -10.62 -3.14 -28.99
N SER A 185 -11.80 -2.84 -28.46
CA SER A 185 -12.38 -1.50 -28.59
C SER A 185 -11.58 -0.45 -27.79
N LYS A 186 -11.03 -0.80 -26.62
CA LYS A 186 -10.15 0.07 -25.82
C LYS A 186 -8.82 0.32 -26.53
N ALA A 187 -8.32 -0.68 -27.26
CA ALA A 187 -7.15 -0.56 -28.12
C ALA A 187 -7.42 0.20 -29.44
N GLY A 188 -8.64 0.73 -29.65
CA GLY A 188 -8.96 1.59 -30.79
C GLY A 188 -9.33 0.86 -32.08
N PHE A 189 -9.55 -0.46 -32.04
CA PHE A 189 -9.92 -1.21 -33.25
C PHE A 189 -11.34 -0.83 -33.72
N PRO A 190 -11.55 -0.58 -35.04
CA PRO A 190 -12.88 -0.36 -35.57
C PRO A 190 -13.70 -1.67 -35.52
N ILE A 191 -15.01 -1.56 -35.29
CA ILE A 191 -15.90 -2.70 -34.99
C ILE A 191 -15.78 -3.83 -36.03
N HIS A 192 -15.72 -3.51 -37.33
CA HIS A 192 -15.56 -4.52 -38.38
C HIS A 192 -14.28 -5.36 -38.23
N ARG A 193 -13.19 -4.78 -37.71
CA ARG A 193 -11.95 -5.51 -37.42
C ARG A 193 -12.05 -6.33 -36.16
N ILE A 194 -12.76 -5.85 -35.13
CA ILE A 194 -13.03 -6.64 -33.93
C ILE A 194 -13.77 -7.92 -34.31
N VAL A 195 -14.84 -7.80 -35.10
CA VAL A 195 -15.60 -8.95 -35.62
C VAL A 195 -14.67 -9.91 -36.38
N LYS A 196 -13.79 -9.37 -37.24
CA LYS A 196 -12.86 -10.20 -38.01
C LYS A 196 -11.85 -10.95 -37.14
N VAL A 197 -11.35 -10.32 -36.08
CA VAL A 197 -10.44 -10.94 -35.11
C VAL A 197 -11.14 -12.09 -34.39
N LEU A 198 -12.38 -11.89 -33.93
CA LEU A 198 -13.16 -12.94 -33.26
C LEU A 198 -13.43 -14.13 -34.19
N GLU A 199 -13.68 -13.88 -35.48
CA GLU A 199 -13.83 -14.94 -36.48
C GLU A 199 -12.54 -15.75 -36.64
N LEU A 200 -11.38 -15.06 -36.72
CA LEU A 200 -10.07 -15.69 -36.86
C LEU A 200 -9.67 -16.50 -35.62
N GLU A 201 -9.86 -15.94 -34.43
CA GLU A 201 -9.56 -16.60 -33.15
C GLU A 201 -10.37 -17.88 -32.95
N LYS A 202 -11.60 -17.91 -33.48
CA LYS A 202 -12.48 -19.08 -33.41
C LYS A 202 -12.34 -20.04 -34.61
N GLY A 203 -11.51 -19.71 -35.59
CA GLY A 203 -11.32 -20.51 -36.80
C GLY A 203 -12.59 -20.65 -37.66
N ILE A 204 -13.51 -19.70 -37.61
CA ILE A 204 -14.79 -19.74 -38.35
C ILE A 204 -14.77 -18.86 -39.60
N GLN A 205 -15.59 -19.22 -40.60
CA GLN A 205 -15.73 -18.40 -41.80
C GLN A 205 -16.47 -17.09 -41.53
N GLY A 206 -16.22 -16.08 -42.37
CA GLY A 206 -16.82 -14.76 -42.25
C GLY A 206 -18.35 -14.81 -42.22
N GLY A 207 -18.97 -14.14 -41.25
CA GLY A 207 -20.43 -14.06 -41.10
C GLY A 207 -21.08 -15.26 -40.38
N GLN A 208 -20.28 -16.14 -39.79
CA GLN A 208 -20.76 -17.29 -39.01
C GLN A 208 -20.82 -17.04 -37.49
N LEU A 209 -20.41 -15.87 -37.00
CA LEU A 209 -20.59 -15.51 -35.61
C LEU A 209 -22.09 -15.49 -35.23
N PRO A 210 -22.44 -15.83 -33.97
CA PRO A 210 -23.83 -15.86 -33.52
C PRO A 210 -24.46 -14.45 -33.43
N PHE A 211 -23.69 -13.38 -33.63
CA PHE A 211 -24.12 -11.99 -33.55
C PHE A 211 -23.55 -11.18 -34.72
N LEU A 212 -24.17 -10.02 -35.00
CA LEU A 212 -23.79 -9.14 -36.10
C LEU A 212 -22.88 -7.99 -35.63
N GLU A 213 -22.19 -7.35 -36.57
CA GLU A 213 -21.41 -6.13 -36.31
C GLU A 213 -22.24 -5.04 -35.60
N ARG A 214 -23.52 -4.92 -35.96
CA ARG A 214 -24.45 -4.00 -35.32
C ARG A 214 -24.65 -4.30 -33.83
N ASP A 215 -24.65 -5.58 -33.45
CA ASP A 215 -24.83 -5.99 -32.06
C ASP A 215 -23.58 -5.65 -31.24
N VAL A 216 -22.38 -5.85 -31.82
CA VAL A 216 -21.10 -5.41 -31.24
C VAL A 216 -21.08 -3.89 -31.06
N ARG A 217 -21.53 -3.14 -32.07
CA ARG A 217 -21.63 -1.66 -32.00
C ARG A 217 -22.56 -1.21 -30.88
N ASN A 218 -23.76 -1.80 -30.77
CA ASN A 218 -24.71 -1.47 -29.70
C ASN A 218 -24.15 -1.84 -28.32
N PHE A 219 -23.48 -2.99 -28.21
CA PHE A 219 -22.86 -3.44 -26.96
C PHE A 219 -21.77 -2.45 -26.50
N VAL A 220 -20.85 -2.07 -27.40
CA VAL A 220 -19.80 -1.08 -27.11
C VAL A 220 -20.41 0.27 -26.74
N GLN A 221 -21.45 0.72 -27.44
CA GLN A 221 -22.09 2.02 -27.16
C GLN A 221 -22.81 2.03 -25.80
N ASN A 222 -23.53 0.97 -25.46
CA ASN A 222 -24.18 0.84 -24.15
C ASN A 222 -23.16 0.77 -23.02
N ARG A 223 -22.07 0.00 -23.20
CA ARG A 223 -20.99 -0.09 -22.21
C ARG A 223 -20.28 1.26 -22.03
N LYS A 224 -20.03 2.02 -23.11
CA LYS A 224 -19.48 3.38 -23.04
C LYS A 224 -20.35 4.33 -22.21
N LYS A 225 -21.67 4.27 -22.38
CA LYS A 225 -22.61 5.10 -21.60
C LYS A 225 -22.57 4.76 -20.10
N ILE A 226 -22.57 3.47 -19.75
CA ILE A 226 -22.45 3.01 -18.36
C ILE A 226 -21.12 3.45 -17.74
N VAL A 227 -20.03 3.38 -18.50
CA VAL A 227 -18.71 3.85 -18.05
C VAL A 227 -18.72 5.36 -17.79
N GLN A 228 -19.30 6.16 -18.70
CA GLN A 228 -19.41 7.62 -18.52
C GLN A 228 -20.28 8.00 -17.31
N GLU A 229 -21.39 7.31 -17.08
CA GLU A 229 -22.25 7.55 -15.90
C GLU A 229 -21.53 7.18 -14.59
N ASN A 230 -20.76 6.08 -14.57
CA ASN A 230 -19.92 5.73 -13.43
C ASN A 230 -18.76 6.71 -13.21
N ASP A 231 -18.11 7.19 -14.28
CA ASP A 231 -17.02 8.17 -14.19
C ASP A 231 -17.51 9.52 -13.65
N ALA A 232 -18.72 9.95 -14.03
CA ALA A 232 -19.34 11.16 -13.49
C ALA A 232 -19.65 11.03 -11.99
N LEU A 233 -20.23 9.90 -11.56
CA LEU A 233 -20.50 9.62 -10.14
C LEU A 233 -19.21 9.51 -9.32
N LEU A 234 -18.16 8.93 -9.88
CA LEU A 234 -16.85 8.90 -9.22
C LEU A 234 -16.26 10.29 -9.09
N THR A 235 -16.40 11.14 -10.11
CA THR A 235 -15.91 12.53 -10.08
C THR A 235 -16.62 13.35 -9.00
N GLU A 236 -17.94 13.26 -8.91
CA GLU A 236 -18.73 13.92 -7.85
C GLU A 236 -18.32 13.43 -6.45
N LYS A 237 -18.12 12.12 -6.27
CA LYS A 237 -17.62 11.56 -5.01
C LYS A 237 -16.23 12.12 -4.66
N ARG A 238 -15.32 12.25 -5.63
CA ARG A 238 -13.98 12.80 -5.39
C ARG A 238 -14.03 14.22 -4.87
N GLU A 239 -14.85 15.05 -5.52
CA GLU A 239 -15.01 16.46 -5.17
C GLU A 239 -15.59 16.59 -3.76
N ASN A 240 -16.65 15.84 -3.44
CA ASN A 240 -17.25 15.84 -2.11
C ASN A 240 -16.27 15.40 -1.02
N ASP A 241 -15.59 14.25 -1.19
CA ASP A 241 -14.67 13.71 -0.17
C ASP A 241 -13.44 14.62 0.04
N THR A 242 -12.98 15.32 -1.01
CA THR A 242 -11.85 16.26 -0.90
C THR A 242 -12.28 17.56 -0.20
N MET A 243 -13.51 18.01 -0.44
CA MET A 243 -14.09 19.13 0.30
C MET A 243 -14.35 18.79 1.77
N GLU A 244 -14.79 17.55 2.08
CA GLU A 244 -14.91 17.07 3.45
C GLU A 244 -13.55 17.04 4.17
N LEU A 245 -12.47 16.64 3.48
CA LEU A 245 -11.11 16.69 4.02
C LEU A 245 -10.68 18.12 4.33
N LEU A 246 -10.95 19.07 3.41
CA LEU A 246 -10.64 20.48 3.64
C LEU A 246 -11.44 21.05 4.82
N GLU A 247 -12.70 20.67 4.96
CA GLU A 247 -13.52 21.06 6.11
C GLU A 247 -13.01 20.46 7.42
N ALA A 248 -12.60 19.19 7.41
CA ALA A 248 -11.95 18.57 8.56
C ALA A 248 -10.68 19.33 8.97
N CYS A 249 -9.85 19.76 8.01
CA CYS A 249 -8.67 20.57 8.30
C CYS A 249 -9.02 21.92 8.96
N LYS A 250 -10.09 22.60 8.52
CA LYS A 250 -10.56 23.85 9.16
C LYS A 250 -11.01 23.61 10.59
N VAL A 251 -11.85 22.59 10.82
CA VAL A 251 -12.33 22.24 12.16
C VAL A 251 -11.16 21.88 13.08
N THR A 252 -10.19 21.09 12.60
CA THR A 252 -8.99 20.76 13.39
C THR A 252 -8.14 22.00 13.68
N LYS A 253 -8.03 22.95 12.74
CA LYS A 253 -7.32 24.23 12.97
C LYS A 253 -7.96 25.08 14.06
N GLU A 254 -9.29 25.06 14.16
CA GLU A 254 -10.02 25.77 15.23
C GLU A 254 -9.83 25.12 16.59
N MET A 255 -9.72 23.78 16.64
CA MET A 255 -9.50 23.01 17.86
C MET A 255 -8.03 23.02 18.33
N ASP A 256 -7.09 22.93 17.40
CA ASP A 256 -5.65 22.92 17.62
C ASP A 256 -5.00 24.08 16.86
N GLY A 257 -4.63 25.13 17.60
CA GLY A 257 -3.99 26.31 17.04
C GLY A 257 -2.64 26.04 16.38
N GLU A 258 -1.97 24.93 16.71
CA GLU A 258 -0.69 24.52 16.11
C GLU A 258 -0.84 23.62 14.88
N PHE A 259 -2.03 23.05 14.65
CA PHE A 259 -2.34 22.39 13.37
C PHE A 259 -2.16 23.38 12.22
N VAL A 260 -1.60 22.94 11.10
CA VAL A 260 -1.34 23.79 9.93
C VAL A 260 -1.65 23.04 8.65
N TYR A 261 -2.23 23.73 7.67
CA TYR A 261 -2.56 23.18 6.36
C TYR A 261 -2.49 24.26 5.28
N ASP A 262 -2.32 23.84 4.03
CA ASP A 262 -2.30 24.68 2.84
C ASP A 262 -2.88 23.90 1.65
N PHE A 263 -3.45 24.58 0.66
CA PHE A 263 -4.08 23.93 -0.49
C PHE A 263 -4.11 24.83 -1.73
N THR A 264 -4.27 24.22 -2.91
CA THR A 264 -4.51 24.93 -4.17
C THR A 264 -5.84 24.50 -4.79
N MET A 265 -6.44 25.41 -5.55
CA MET A 265 -7.65 25.16 -6.33
C MET A 265 -7.39 25.39 -7.81
N ASP A 266 -8.06 24.62 -8.66
CA ASP A 266 -8.06 24.80 -10.10
C ASP A 266 -8.97 25.96 -10.53
N GLU A 267 -9.06 26.19 -11.84
CA GLU A 267 -9.93 27.22 -12.44
C GLU A 267 -11.44 27.00 -12.21
N ASN A 268 -11.84 25.82 -11.72
CA ASN A 268 -13.22 25.42 -11.45
C ASN A 268 -13.50 25.33 -9.93
N ASP A 269 -12.66 25.96 -9.09
CA ASP A 269 -12.74 25.93 -7.62
C ASP A 269 -12.62 24.51 -7.00
N LYS A 270 -11.98 23.57 -7.70
CA LYS A 270 -11.73 22.22 -7.20
C LYS A 270 -10.36 22.14 -6.57
N VAL A 271 -10.28 21.49 -5.41
CA VAL A 271 -8.99 21.27 -4.72
C VAL A 271 -8.09 20.37 -5.57
N GLU A 272 -6.95 20.92 -6.00
CA GLU A 272 -5.92 20.18 -6.76
C GLU A 272 -4.94 19.50 -5.81
N ASN A 273 -4.41 20.27 -4.85
CA ASN A 273 -3.41 19.81 -3.92
C ASN A 273 -3.78 20.27 -2.51
N ILE A 274 -3.54 19.42 -1.51
CA ILE A 274 -3.76 19.73 -0.10
C ILE A 274 -2.65 19.12 0.76
N VAL A 275 -2.08 19.92 1.65
CA VAL A 275 -1.04 19.52 2.60
C VAL A 275 -1.45 19.88 4.00
N TRP A 276 -1.14 19.04 4.98
CA TRP A 276 -1.42 19.32 6.39
C TRP A 276 -0.40 18.68 7.34
N SER A 277 -0.31 19.24 8.54
CA SER A 277 0.51 18.76 9.65
C SER A 277 -0.18 19.06 10.98
N TYR A 278 -0.07 18.11 11.91
CA TYR A 278 -0.62 18.22 13.26
C TYR A 278 0.30 19.04 14.16
N GLY A 279 -0.23 19.69 15.21
CA GLY A 279 0.58 20.51 16.12
C GLY A 279 1.78 19.73 16.70
N ASP A 280 1.52 18.51 17.17
CA ASP A 280 2.52 17.53 17.62
C ASP A 280 3.64 17.34 16.58
N SER A 281 3.27 17.09 15.32
CA SER A 281 4.20 16.91 14.21
C SER A 281 5.07 18.14 13.96
N VAL A 282 4.48 19.34 14.01
CA VAL A 282 5.21 20.62 13.85
C VAL A 282 6.21 20.82 14.99
N ARG A 283 5.81 20.53 16.24
CA ARG A 283 6.71 20.59 17.40
C ARG A 283 7.84 19.56 17.27
N ALA A 284 7.53 18.33 16.86
CA ALA A 284 8.54 17.30 16.68
C ALA A 284 9.57 17.65 15.61
N TYR A 285 9.17 18.33 14.54
CA TYR A 285 10.08 18.82 13.50
C TYR A 285 11.12 19.81 14.04
N THR A 286 10.81 20.57 15.10
CA THR A 286 11.79 21.49 15.70
C THR A 286 13.01 20.76 16.26
N LEU A 287 12.85 19.53 16.75
CA LEU A 287 13.91 18.71 17.32
C LEU A 287 14.50 17.72 16.31
N PHE A 288 13.63 17.08 15.51
CA PHE A 288 14.00 15.94 14.65
C PHE A 288 13.87 16.21 13.15
N GLY A 289 13.58 17.45 12.74
CA GLY A 289 13.50 17.87 11.34
C GLY A 289 14.86 18.06 10.66
N ASP A 290 15.96 17.64 11.28
CA ASP A 290 17.31 17.67 10.69
C ASP A 290 17.44 16.73 9.50
N VAL A 291 16.76 15.58 9.54
CA VAL A 291 16.67 14.65 8.43
C VAL A 291 15.21 14.25 8.22
N VAL A 292 14.76 14.26 6.97
CA VAL A 292 13.36 13.95 6.60
C VAL A 292 13.32 12.87 5.54
N TYR A 293 12.46 11.87 5.69
CA TYR A 293 12.12 10.92 4.63
C TYR A 293 10.77 11.31 4.02
N PHE A 294 10.75 11.60 2.72
CA PHE A 294 9.55 11.91 1.96
C PHE A 294 9.17 10.73 1.08
N ASP A 295 8.14 10.00 1.51
CA ASP A 295 7.61 8.83 0.81
C ASP A 295 6.43 9.23 -0.10
N THR A 296 6.46 8.76 -1.34
CA THR A 296 5.42 8.96 -2.37
C THR A 296 4.96 7.63 -2.97
N SER A 297 5.09 6.55 -2.20
CA SER A 297 4.83 5.19 -2.67
C SER A 297 3.36 4.88 -2.85
N TYR A 298 2.44 5.69 -2.31
CA TYR A 298 1.00 5.39 -2.32
C TYR A 298 0.22 6.30 -3.26
N ARG A 299 -0.71 5.71 -3.99
CA ARG A 299 -1.66 6.42 -4.84
C ARG A 299 -3.08 5.98 -4.53
N SER A 300 -4.03 6.92 -4.55
CA SER A 300 -5.43 6.55 -4.54
C SER A 300 -5.93 6.23 -5.94
N ILE A 301 -6.50 5.04 -6.15
CA ILE A 301 -7.25 4.75 -7.39
C ILE A 301 -8.56 5.55 -7.39
N THR A 302 -9.27 5.53 -6.26
CA THR A 302 -10.58 6.15 -6.13
C THR A 302 -10.52 7.63 -6.43
N TYR A 303 -9.52 8.34 -5.92
CA TYR A 303 -9.39 9.79 -6.09
C TYR A 303 -8.44 10.22 -7.21
N GLY A 304 -7.61 9.31 -7.70
CA GLY A 304 -6.60 9.62 -8.71
C GLY A 304 -5.40 10.41 -8.19
N MET A 305 -5.40 10.78 -6.90
CA MET A 305 -4.37 11.59 -6.23
C MET A 305 -3.21 10.75 -5.69
N HIS A 306 -2.05 11.40 -5.56
CA HIS A 306 -0.81 10.86 -5.03
C HIS A 306 -0.64 11.26 -3.56
N LEU A 307 -0.39 10.28 -2.69
CA LEU A 307 -0.12 10.53 -1.29
C LEU A 307 1.39 10.69 -1.10
N GLY A 308 1.79 11.84 -0.57
CA GLY A 308 3.10 12.08 -0.01
C GLY A 308 3.05 12.11 1.52
N VAL A 309 4.03 11.51 2.18
CA VAL A 309 4.14 11.48 3.64
C VAL A 309 5.56 11.87 4.05
N TRP A 310 5.68 12.91 4.90
CA TRP A 310 6.97 13.28 5.48
C TRP A 310 7.15 12.61 6.83
N LEU A 311 8.25 11.91 6.98
CA LEU A 311 8.57 11.07 8.13
C LEU A 311 9.95 11.44 8.68
N GLY A 312 10.15 11.16 9.96
CA GLY A 312 11.42 11.33 10.66
C GLY A 312 11.69 10.21 11.65
N ILE A 313 12.78 10.33 12.40
CA ILE A 313 13.14 9.40 13.48
C ILE A 313 13.36 10.17 14.78
N ASP A 314 12.68 9.74 15.84
CA ASP A 314 12.84 10.32 17.17
C ASP A 314 14.14 9.84 17.84
N ASN A 315 14.40 10.36 19.05
CA ASN A 315 15.54 9.97 19.87
C ASN A 315 15.48 8.49 20.34
N ASN A 316 14.34 7.82 20.21
CA ASN A 316 14.12 6.41 20.56
C ASN A 316 14.11 5.47 19.35
N GLY A 317 14.43 5.97 18.15
CA GLY A 317 14.45 5.19 16.92
C GLY A 317 13.07 4.90 16.32
N LYS A 318 12.02 5.54 16.82
CA LYS A 318 10.63 5.40 16.33
C LYS A 318 10.37 6.34 15.16
N THR A 319 9.50 5.92 14.26
CA THR A 319 9.04 6.72 13.12
C THR A 319 8.15 7.85 13.60
N ILE A 320 8.51 9.10 13.28
CA ILE A 320 7.69 10.30 13.50
C ILE A 320 6.99 10.67 12.20
N LEU A 321 5.72 11.07 12.27
CA LEU A 321 5.03 11.77 11.17
C LEU A 321 5.26 13.28 11.29
N PHE A 322 5.73 13.91 10.21
CA PHE A 322 5.81 15.38 10.09
C PHE A 322 4.65 15.98 9.30
N GLY A 323 4.04 15.25 8.36
CA GLY A 323 2.89 15.75 7.63
C GLY A 323 2.49 14.86 6.45
N CYS A 324 1.38 15.20 5.83
CA CYS A 324 0.84 14.50 4.66
C CYS A 324 0.47 15.49 3.57
N VAL A 325 0.56 15.05 2.32
CA VAL A 325 0.12 15.80 1.15
C VAL A 325 -0.63 14.89 0.19
N LEU A 326 -1.70 15.40 -0.40
CA LEU A 326 -2.35 14.81 -1.57
C LEU A 326 -2.10 15.70 -2.77
N LEU A 327 -1.52 15.13 -3.82
CA LEU A 327 -1.19 15.81 -5.07
C LEU A 327 -2.02 15.28 -6.22
N GLN A 328 -2.47 16.16 -7.10
CA GLN A 328 -3.23 15.76 -8.29
C GLN A 328 -2.39 14.97 -9.29
N ASP A 329 -1.11 15.33 -9.44
CA ASP A 329 -0.20 14.72 -10.41
C ASP A 329 1.25 14.58 -9.90
N GLU A 330 2.03 13.72 -10.58
CA GLU A 330 3.46 13.49 -10.32
C GLU A 330 4.35 14.39 -11.20
N THR A 331 4.05 15.68 -11.25
CA THR A 331 4.91 16.64 -11.97
C THR A 331 5.94 17.26 -11.05
N ALA A 332 7.07 17.69 -11.62
CA ALA A 332 8.08 18.46 -10.88
C ALA A 332 7.46 19.74 -10.26
N ARG A 333 6.44 20.33 -10.89
CA ARG A 333 5.71 21.50 -10.37
C ARG A 333 4.91 21.16 -9.12
N SER A 334 4.17 20.05 -9.12
CA SER A 334 3.39 19.60 -7.95
C SER A 334 4.30 19.22 -6.79
N PHE A 335 5.43 18.57 -7.05
CA PHE A 335 6.43 18.30 -6.02
C PHE A 335 7.10 19.56 -5.49
N ALA A 336 7.43 20.53 -6.35
CA ALA A 336 7.98 21.82 -5.91
C ALA A 336 7.01 22.56 -4.99
N TRP A 337 5.73 22.61 -5.36
CA TRP A 337 4.68 23.17 -4.48
C TRP A 337 4.61 22.42 -3.15
N ALA A 338 4.61 21.08 -3.16
CA ALA A 338 4.55 20.27 -1.95
C ALA A 338 5.72 20.56 -0.99
N LEU A 339 6.94 20.66 -1.52
CA LEU A 339 8.13 20.98 -0.74
C LEU A 339 8.06 22.40 -0.16
N GLN A 340 7.71 23.40 -0.98
CA GLN A 340 7.56 24.77 -0.52
C GLN A 340 6.48 24.89 0.57
N ALA A 341 5.33 24.23 0.38
CA ALA A 341 4.24 24.24 1.34
C ALA A 341 4.66 23.55 2.64
N PHE A 342 5.29 22.38 2.58
CA PHE A 342 5.84 21.70 3.75
C PHE A 342 6.79 22.59 4.55
N ILE A 343 7.73 23.28 3.90
CA ILE A 343 8.64 24.21 4.58
C ILE A 343 7.90 25.41 5.21
N ARG A 344 6.85 25.94 4.56
CA ARG A 344 6.00 26.98 5.16
C ARG A 344 5.32 26.47 6.43
N LEU A 345 4.75 25.26 6.39
CA LEU A 345 4.15 24.60 7.54
C LEU A 345 5.17 24.42 8.68
N MET A 346 6.43 24.13 8.35
CA MET A 346 7.54 23.98 9.29
C MET A 346 8.25 25.31 9.65
N LYS A 347 7.54 26.44 9.54
CA LYS A 347 8.02 27.78 9.92
C LYS A 347 9.33 28.19 9.22
N GLY A 348 9.53 27.73 7.99
CA GLY A 348 10.69 28.07 7.16
C GLY A 348 11.96 27.26 7.44
N LYS A 349 11.94 26.31 8.39
CA LYS A 349 13.10 25.48 8.71
C LYS A 349 13.26 24.37 7.68
N CYS A 350 14.35 24.40 6.91
CA CYS A 350 14.70 23.33 5.96
C CYS A 350 15.47 22.19 6.65
N PRO A 351 15.30 20.93 6.20
CA PRO A 351 16.11 19.82 6.69
C PRO A 351 17.54 19.91 6.15
N GLN A 352 18.49 19.33 6.88
CA GLN A 352 19.88 19.19 6.40
C GLN A 352 19.96 18.17 5.28
N THR A 353 19.22 17.07 5.41
CA THR A 353 19.17 16.00 4.41
C THR A 353 17.72 15.55 4.21
N ILE A 354 17.32 15.35 2.97
CA ILE A 354 16.03 14.75 2.59
C ILE A 354 16.28 13.43 1.86
N LEU A 355 15.63 12.37 2.34
CA LEU A 355 15.59 11.06 1.70
C LEU A 355 14.29 10.95 0.92
N THR A 356 14.32 10.48 -0.33
CA THR A 356 13.12 10.33 -1.16
C THR A 356 13.08 9.01 -1.91
N ASP A 357 11.95 8.77 -2.59
CA ASP A 357 11.82 7.73 -3.59
C ASP A 357 12.65 8.01 -4.86
N LEU A 358 12.84 6.98 -5.67
CA LEU A 358 13.47 7.09 -6.99
C LEU A 358 12.48 7.68 -8.01
N GLU A 359 12.32 9.01 -8.00
CA GLU A 359 11.50 9.78 -8.92
C GLU A 359 12.25 11.02 -9.43
N LEU A 360 12.28 11.23 -10.76
CA LEU A 360 12.99 12.34 -11.38
C LEU A 360 12.37 13.70 -11.02
N GLY A 361 11.03 13.77 -10.99
CA GLY A 361 10.32 15.00 -10.61
C GLY A 361 10.65 15.47 -9.20
N LEU A 362 10.84 14.53 -8.25
CA LEU A 362 11.28 14.84 -6.89
C LEU A 362 12.71 15.35 -6.85
N LYS A 363 13.63 14.72 -7.58
CA LYS A 363 15.02 15.18 -7.67
C LYS A 363 15.11 16.63 -8.16
N ASP A 364 14.38 16.95 -9.23
CA ASP A 364 14.40 18.28 -9.81
C ASP A 364 13.76 19.31 -8.87
N ALA A 365 12.64 18.96 -8.22
CA ALA A 365 11.98 19.81 -7.24
C ALA A 365 12.84 20.05 -5.98
N VAL A 366 13.52 19.03 -5.44
CA VAL A 366 14.43 19.21 -4.29
C VAL A 366 15.58 20.14 -4.68
N ARG A 367 16.14 19.97 -5.88
CA ARG A 367 17.21 20.84 -6.38
C ARG A 367 16.77 22.30 -6.56
N SER A 368 15.52 22.56 -6.95
CA SER A 368 15.02 23.93 -7.12
C SER A 368 14.64 24.57 -5.78
N GLU A 369 13.91 23.84 -4.93
CA GLU A 369 13.28 24.42 -3.73
C GLU A 369 14.15 24.33 -2.48
N LEU A 370 15.06 23.35 -2.40
CA LEU A 370 15.89 23.08 -1.23
C LEU A 370 17.39 23.01 -1.60
N PRO A 371 17.99 24.07 -2.17
CA PRO A 371 19.35 24.02 -2.73
C PRO A 371 20.45 23.76 -1.69
N SER A 372 20.20 24.07 -0.42
CA SER A 372 21.12 23.80 0.71
C SER A 372 20.91 22.42 1.34
N THR A 373 19.82 21.74 1.02
CA THR A 373 19.49 20.42 1.57
C THR A 373 20.15 19.35 0.73
N ARG A 374 20.79 18.39 1.40
CA ARG A 374 21.38 17.24 0.74
C ARG A 374 20.28 16.26 0.33
N HIS A 375 20.28 15.84 -0.94
CA HIS A 375 19.30 14.88 -1.46
C HIS A 375 19.87 13.47 -1.49
N ALA A 376 19.19 12.55 -0.80
CA ALA A 376 19.44 11.12 -0.84
C ALA A 376 18.20 10.39 -1.38
N ILE A 377 18.41 9.32 -2.13
CA ILE A 377 17.39 8.43 -2.66
C ILE A 377 17.53 7.13 -1.90
N SER A 378 16.43 6.68 -1.31
CA SER A 378 16.43 5.49 -0.47
C SER A 378 16.78 4.23 -1.27
N ILE A 379 17.81 3.50 -0.83
CA ILE A 379 18.19 2.20 -1.39
C ILE A 379 17.04 1.19 -1.32
N TRP A 380 16.16 1.34 -0.33
CA TRP A 380 14.95 0.52 -0.15
C TRP A 380 13.96 0.65 -1.30
N ASN A 381 13.95 1.81 -1.97
CA ASN A 381 13.11 2.04 -3.13
C ASN A 381 13.80 1.64 -4.44
N ILE A 382 15.13 1.45 -4.41
CA ILE A 382 15.92 1.01 -5.56
C ILE A 382 15.99 -0.53 -5.64
N GLN A 383 16.24 -1.23 -4.53
CA GLN A 383 16.41 -2.69 -4.50
C GLN A 383 15.22 -3.48 -5.09
N PRO A 384 13.95 -3.15 -4.78
CA PRO A 384 12.80 -3.79 -5.41
C PRO A 384 12.73 -3.51 -6.92
N LYS A 385 13.17 -2.32 -7.37
CA LYS A 385 13.21 -1.97 -8.80
C LYS A 385 14.27 -2.78 -9.55
N ILE A 386 15.46 -2.99 -8.97
CA ILE A 386 16.48 -3.89 -9.53
C ILE A 386 15.91 -5.30 -9.76
N SER A 387 15.15 -5.81 -8.77
CA SER A 387 14.46 -7.10 -8.89
C SER A 387 13.45 -7.07 -10.04
N SER A 388 12.58 -6.05 -10.08
CA SER A 388 11.56 -5.90 -11.12
C SER A 388 12.14 -5.82 -12.53
N TRP A 389 13.22 -5.07 -12.73
CA TRP A 389 13.81 -4.82 -14.05
C TRP A 389 14.59 -6.02 -14.60
N PHE A 390 15.30 -6.75 -13.75
CA PHE A 390 16.31 -7.71 -14.22
C PHE A 390 16.04 -9.17 -13.85
N PHE A 391 15.09 -9.46 -12.96
CA PHE A 391 14.80 -10.84 -12.55
C PHE A 391 14.43 -11.73 -13.74
N LEU A 392 13.49 -11.28 -14.59
CA LEU A 392 13.05 -12.05 -15.76
C LEU A 392 14.10 -12.10 -16.88
N SER A 393 14.80 -10.99 -17.13
CA SER A 393 15.75 -10.89 -18.24
C SER A 393 17.06 -11.65 -17.98
N LEU A 394 17.52 -11.70 -16.74
CA LEU A 394 18.76 -12.38 -16.36
C LEU A 394 18.54 -13.80 -15.82
N GLY A 395 17.32 -14.12 -15.36
CA GLY A 395 16.94 -15.44 -14.88
C GLY A 395 17.94 -16.00 -13.87
N PRO A 396 18.62 -17.14 -14.15
CA PRO A 396 19.59 -17.75 -13.23
C PRO A 396 20.77 -16.86 -12.83
N ARG A 397 21.11 -15.85 -13.64
CA ARG A 397 22.22 -14.92 -13.39
C ARG A 397 21.82 -13.73 -12.51
N TYR A 398 20.53 -13.56 -12.20
CA TYR A 398 20.04 -12.45 -11.37
C TYR A 398 20.64 -12.42 -9.94
N PRO A 399 20.78 -13.55 -9.23
CA PRO A 399 21.38 -13.54 -7.88
C PRO A 399 22.81 -12.98 -7.86
N GLU A 400 23.59 -13.24 -8.92
CA GLU A 400 24.95 -12.68 -9.07
C GLU A 400 24.91 -11.15 -9.25
N LEU A 401 23.99 -10.64 -10.10
CA LEU A 401 23.79 -9.19 -10.26
C LEU A 401 23.41 -8.56 -8.92
N LYS A 402 22.47 -9.17 -8.20
CA LYS A 402 22.01 -8.67 -6.90
C LYS A 402 23.15 -8.59 -5.90
N SER A 403 23.97 -9.64 -5.80
CA SER A 403 25.15 -9.66 -4.93
C SER A 403 26.13 -8.54 -5.30
N MET A 404 26.44 -8.37 -6.58
CA MET A 404 27.34 -7.30 -7.03
C MET A 404 26.76 -5.91 -6.78
N PHE A 405 25.45 -5.74 -6.93
CA PHE A 405 24.77 -4.47 -6.65
C PHE A 405 24.79 -4.13 -5.16
N ASP A 406 24.58 -5.12 -4.29
CA ASP A 406 24.69 -4.94 -2.84
C ASP A 406 26.13 -4.59 -2.43
N ASP A 407 27.15 -5.25 -3.01
CA ASP A 407 28.56 -4.90 -2.79
C ASP A 407 28.90 -3.50 -3.30
N LEU A 408 28.35 -3.11 -4.45
CA LEU A 408 28.52 -1.79 -5.05
C LEU A 408 27.91 -0.70 -4.18
N TYR A 409 26.74 -0.92 -3.59
CA TYR A 409 26.14 0.05 -2.67
C TYR A 409 27.05 0.32 -1.47
N HIS A 410 27.82 -0.68 -1.03
CA HIS A 410 28.79 -0.58 0.06
C HIS A 410 30.23 -0.26 -0.38
N ALA A 411 30.42 0.17 -1.64
CA ALA A 411 31.74 0.56 -2.16
C ALA A 411 32.39 1.64 -1.28
N GLU A 412 33.72 1.55 -1.11
CA GLU A 412 34.41 2.34 -0.09
C GLU A 412 34.58 3.81 -0.48
N ASN A 413 34.76 4.08 -1.77
CA ASN A 413 35.01 5.38 -2.33
C ASN A 413 34.48 5.45 -3.77
N ALA A 414 34.51 6.66 -4.36
CA ALA A 414 33.97 6.88 -5.69
C ALA A 414 34.71 6.07 -6.77
N ASP A 415 36.03 5.94 -6.68
CA ASP A 415 36.82 5.19 -7.68
C ASP A 415 36.52 3.68 -7.63
N ASP A 416 36.41 3.11 -6.43
CA ASP A 416 35.98 1.72 -6.20
C ASP A 416 34.56 1.50 -6.75
N PHE A 417 33.66 2.46 -6.53
CA PHE A 417 32.32 2.42 -7.12
C PHE A 417 32.37 2.43 -8.66
N GLU A 418 33.10 3.35 -9.29
CA GLU A 418 33.18 3.45 -10.75
C GLU A 418 33.77 2.18 -11.36
N HIS A 419 34.77 1.58 -10.70
CA HIS A 419 35.37 0.32 -11.12
C HIS A 419 34.38 -0.85 -11.05
N ARG A 420 33.74 -1.05 -9.89
CA ARG A 420 32.74 -2.11 -9.68
C ARG A 420 31.51 -1.93 -10.54
N TRP A 421 31.06 -0.70 -10.74
CA TRP A 421 29.96 -0.36 -11.65
C TRP A 421 30.28 -0.81 -13.07
N SER A 422 31.45 -0.40 -13.58
CA SER A 422 31.91 -0.76 -14.93
C SER A 422 32.03 -2.27 -15.12
N GLN A 423 32.57 -2.99 -14.12
CA GLN A 423 32.61 -4.45 -14.12
C GLN A 423 31.21 -5.07 -14.19
N MET A 424 30.30 -4.65 -13.31
CA MET A 424 28.93 -5.16 -13.26
C MET A 424 28.21 -4.93 -14.60
N VAL A 425 28.24 -3.70 -15.13
CA VAL A 425 27.59 -3.37 -16.41
C VAL A 425 28.15 -4.19 -17.56
N SER A 426 29.48 -4.36 -17.63
CA SER A 426 30.11 -5.16 -18.69
C SER A 426 29.77 -6.64 -18.57
N MET A 427 29.79 -7.21 -17.35
CA MET A 427 29.58 -8.64 -17.14
C MET A 427 28.16 -9.09 -17.49
N PHE A 428 27.16 -8.23 -17.27
CA PHE A 428 25.76 -8.50 -17.59
C PHE A 428 25.31 -7.90 -18.93
N GLY A 429 26.18 -7.20 -19.65
CA GLY A 429 25.86 -6.60 -20.95
C GLY A 429 24.82 -5.48 -20.88
N LEU A 430 24.80 -4.71 -19.78
CA LEU A 430 23.76 -3.71 -19.48
C LEU A 430 24.08 -2.29 -20.00
N GLY A 431 25.10 -2.14 -20.85
CA GLY A 431 25.60 -0.81 -21.26
C GLY A 431 24.59 0.06 -22.02
N SER A 432 23.61 -0.55 -22.68
CA SER A 432 22.51 0.15 -23.37
C SER A 432 21.19 0.16 -22.59
N ASP A 433 21.17 -0.38 -21.36
CA ASP A 433 19.95 -0.44 -20.56
C ASP A 433 19.61 0.93 -19.95
N LYS A 434 18.37 1.38 -20.18
CA LYS A 434 17.91 2.69 -19.72
C LYS A 434 17.81 2.81 -18.20
N HIS A 435 17.53 1.71 -17.49
CA HIS A 435 17.43 1.73 -16.03
C HIS A 435 18.81 1.83 -15.38
N ILE A 436 19.79 1.10 -15.90
CA ILE A 436 21.20 1.23 -15.50
C ILE A 436 21.70 2.66 -15.79
N ALA A 437 21.41 3.21 -16.97
CA ALA A 437 21.77 4.60 -17.29
C ALA A 437 21.14 5.61 -16.32
N LEU A 438 19.85 5.42 -15.97
CA LEU A 438 19.16 6.23 -14.98
C LEU A 438 19.84 6.16 -13.61
N LEU A 439 20.08 4.96 -13.08
CA LEU A 439 20.74 4.79 -11.78
C LEU A 439 22.14 5.40 -11.76
N TYR A 440 22.92 5.22 -12.83
CA TYR A 440 24.24 5.85 -12.94
C TYR A 440 24.18 7.38 -12.91
N SER A 441 23.20 7.97 -13.60
CA SER A 441 22.99 9.42 -13.59
C SER A 441 22.60 9.98 -12.21
N LEU A 442 22.09 9.11 -11.33
CA LEU A 442 21.66 9.44 -9.97
C LEU A 442 22.63 8.97 -8.88
N ARG A 443 23.79 8.38 -9.23
CA ARG A 443 24.73 7.77 -8.28
C ARG A 443 25.14 8.68 -7.12
N ALA A 444 25.26 9.99 -7.38
CA ALA A 444 25.57 10.99 -6.36
C ALA A 444 24.53 11.09 -5.23
N SER A 445 23.31 10.62 -5.47
CA SER A 445 22.17 10.69 -4.55
C SER A 445 21.77 9.33 -4.00
N TRP A 446 22.40 8.20 -4.35
CA TRP A 446 22.01 6.90 -3.77
C TRP A 446 23.17 5.99 -3.41
N ALA A 447 24.33 6.14 -4.02
CA ALA A 447 25.49 5.30 -3.70
C ALA A 447 26.15 5.78 -2.40
N SER A 448 26.42 4.87 -1.47
CA SER A 448 27.01 5.21 -0.16
C SER A 448 28.36 5.93 -0.30
N SER A 449 29.17 5.52 -1.29
CA SER A 449 30.47 6.13 -1.59
C SER A 449 30.38 7.63 -1.92
N TYR A 450 29.29 8.06 -2.55
CA TYR A 450 29.05 9.46 -2.93
C TYR A 450 28.30 10.25 -1.87
N MET A 451 27.40 9.61 -1.13
CA MET A 451 26.65 10.22 -0.02
C MET A 451 27.48 10.28 1.28
N ARG A 452 28.77 9.94 1.22
CA ARG A 452 29.63 9.86 2.39
C ARG A 452 29.68 11.20 3.13
N GLY A 453 29.38 11.17 4.43
CA GLY A 453 29.32 12.37 5.27
C GLY A 453 28.01 13.15 5.16
N TYR A 454 26.98 12.61 4.51
CA TYR A 454 25.60 13.10 4.65
C TYR A 454 25.08 12.66 6.01
N PHE A 455 24.51 13.58 6.78
CA PHE A 455 23.82 13.23 8.00
C PHE A 455 22.47 12.59 7.66
N LEU A 456 22.33 11.30 7.95
CA LEU A 456 21.17 10.45 7.62
C LEU A 456 20.42 9.98 8.86
N ALA A 457 20.90 10.28 10.08
CA ALA A 457 20.22 9.96 11.33
C ALA A 457 19.80 8.48 11.46
N ARG A 458 20.53 7.55 10.82
CA ARG A 458 20.23 6.10 10.75
C ARG A 458 18.95 5.74 9.99
N MET A 459 18.32 6.67 9.28
CA MET A 459 17.12 6.40 8.49
C MET A 459 17.38 5.57 7.22
N ALA A 460 18.63 5.45 6.79
CA ALA A 460 19.01 4.53 5.71
C ALA A 460 19.16 3.06 6.17
N THR A 461 18.86 2.74 7.43
CA THR A 461 18.93 1.37 7.96
C THR A 461 17.69 0.56 7.63
N SER A 462 17.86 -0.75 7.44
CA SER A 462 16.73 -1.67 7.18
C SER A 462 15.72 -1.73 8.33
N ALA A 463 16.16 -1.52 9.57
CA ALA A 463 15.29 -1.49 10.75
C ALA A 463 14.31 -0.30 10.69
N TYR A 464 14.82 0.90 10.41
CA TYR A 464 13.98 2.10 10.29
C TYR A 464 13.03 1.99 9.09
N LEU A 465 13.52 1.54 7.92
CA LEU A 465 12.70 1.38 6.72
C LEU A 465 11.56 0.38 6.90
N LYS A 466 11.77 -0.70 7.68
CA LYS A 466 10.69 -1.61 8.10
C LYS A 466 9.68 -0.94 9.03
N SER A 467 10.14 -0.07 9.94
CA SER A 467 9.26 0.73 10.80
C SER A 467 8.38 1.65 9.96
N VAL A 468 8.96 2.36 8.99
CA VAL A 468 8.24 3.20 8.03
C VAL A 468 7.22 2.39 7.23
N GLU A 469 7.60 1.23 6.70
CA GLU A 469 6.65 0.39 5.95
C GLU A 469 5.48 -0.08 6.83
N SER A 470 5.75 -0.45 8.07
CA SER A 470 4.71 -0.81 9.05
C SER A 470 3.77 0.37 9.32
N PHE A 471 4.33 1.56 9.53
CA PHE A 471 3.57 2.79 9.75
C PHE A 471 2.66 3.13 8.55
N LEU A 472 3.22 3.13 7.33
CA LEU A 472 2.46 3.40 6.11
C LEU A 472 1.37 2.37 5.86
N LYS A 473 1.65 1.08 6.09
CA LYS A 473 0.62 0.03 6.04
C LYS A 473 -0.49 0.30 7.06
N ALA A 474 -0.16 0.68 8.29
CA ALA A 474 -1.16 0.94 9.33
C ALA A 474 -2.13 2.07 8.95
N ILE A 475 -1.63 3.19 8.40
CA ILE A 475 -2.48 4.31 8.01
C ILE A 475 -3.26 4.05 6.71
N CYS A 476 -2.69 3.27 5.77
CA CYS A 476 -3.29 3.01 4.46
C CYS A 476 -4.20 1.76 4.41
N CYS A 477 -4.02 0.74 5.26
CA CYS A 477 -4.67 -0.58 5.08
C CYS A 477 -6.12 -0.72 5.57
N ALA A 478 -6.80 0.35 5.99
CA ALA A 478 -8.14 0.26 6.57
C ALA A 478 -9.14 1.32 6.07
N GLN A 479 -8.77 2.13 5.08
CA GLN A 479 -9.51 3.36 4.79
C GLN A 479 -10.53 3.23 3.66
N THR A 480 -11.75 3.67 3.94
CA THR A 480 -12.89 3.68 3.02
C THR A 480 -13.09 5.04 2.33
N CYS A 481 -12.60 6.14 2.93
CA CYS A 481 -12.64 7.50 2.40
C CYS A 481 -11.49 8.39 2.95
N LEU A 482 -11.34 9.61 2.39
CA LEU A 482 -10.31 10.57 2.79
C LEU A 482 -10.46 11.07 4.24
N ARG A 483 -11.69 11.22 4.73
CA ARG A 483 -11.95 11.64 6.12
C ARG A 483 -11.46 10.62 7.15
N SER A 484 -11.80 9.35 6.95
CA SER A 484 -11.30 8.28 7.84
C SER A 484 -9.78 8.16 7.78
N PHE A 485 -9.19 8.37 6.59
CA PHE A 485 -7.73 8.45 6.46
C PHE A 485 -7.16 9.60 7.29
N PHE A 486 -7.73 10.81 7.19
CA PHE A 486 -7.32 11.97 7.99
C PHE A 486 -7.35 11.68 9.49
N GLU A 487 -8.47 11.17 10.00
CA GLU A 487 -8.66 10.84 11.43
C GLU A 487 -7.66 9.76 11.92
N GLN A 488 -7.38 8.74 11.09
CA GLN A 488 -6.41 7.70 11.42
C GLN A 488 -4.98 8.26 11.47
N VAL A 489 -4.63 9.13 10.52
CA VAL A 489 -3.32 9.81 10.51
C VAL A 489 -3.19 10.66 11.77
N GLY A 490 -4.23 11.42 12.16
CA GLY A 490 -4.23 12.20 13.40
C GLY A 490 -4.02 11.33 14.64
N SER A 491 -4.74 10.22 14.73
CA SER A 491 -4.59 9.25 15.83
C SER A 491 -3.18 8.65 15.91
N SER A 492 -2.54 8.42 14.75
CA SER A 492 -1.18 7.87 14.64
C SER A 492 -0.09 8.92 14.87
N SER A 493 -0.39 10.19 14.64
CA SER A 493 0.50 11.34 14.89
C SER A 493 0.63 11.70 16.37
N ASN A 494 -0.36 11.34 17.18
CA ASN A 494 -0.37 11.61 18.61
C ASN A 494 0.67 10.73 19.33
N PHE A 495 1.73 11.36 19.84
CA PHE A 495 2.85 10.67 20.48
C PHE A 495 2.47 9.96 21.79
N LEU A 496 1.42 10.40 22.49
CA LEU A 496 0.93 9.74 23.71
C LEU A 496 0.40 8.33 23.40
N ASN A 497 -0.14 8.10 22.19
CA ASN A 497 -0.56 6.77 21.75
C ASN A 497 0.63 5.85 21.41
N GLN A 498 1.83 6.40 21.19
CA GLN A 498 3.05 5.66 20.84
C GLN A 498 3.88 5.20 22.05
N LEU A 499 3.42 5.48 23.29
CA LEU A 499 4.03 5.08 24.56
C LEU A 499 4.05 3.56 24.81
N ARG A 500 3.43 2.75 23.94
CA ARG A 500 3.15 1.32 24.21
C ARG A 500 4.36 0.37 24.23
N GLN A 501 5.56 0.83 23.92
CA GLN A 501 6.80 0.05 23.99
C GLN A 501 7.99 1.00 24.21
N GLU A 502 8.46 1.09 25.44
CA GLU A 502 9.73 1.73 25.74
C GLU A 502 10.85 0.71 25.53
N MET A 503 11.86 1.09 24.74
CA MET A 503 13.08 0.30 24.65
C MET A 503 13.78 0.34 26.00
N GLN A 504 14.19 -0.83 26.48
CA GLN A 504 14.96 -0.92 27.72
C GLN A 504 16.45 -0.81 27.43
N TYR A 505 17.20 -0.31 28.40
CA TYR A 505 18.65 -0.37 28.37
C TYR A 505 19.10 -1.83 28.34
N MET A 506 20.01 -2.15 27.42
CA MET A 506 20.71 -3.43 27.47
C MET A 506 21.62 -3.47 28.70
N LEU A 507 21.74 -4.66 29.29
CA LEU A 507 22.69 -4.93 30.37
C LEU A 507 24.10 -4.47 29.96
N THR A 508 24.85 -3.89 30.90
CA THR A 508 26.24 -3.47 30.69
C THR A 508 27.07 -4.65 30.17
N LYS A 509 27.82 -4.46 29.08
CA LYS A 509 28.58 -5.54 28.43
C LYS A 509 30.08 -5.43 28.59
N THR A 510 30.61 -4.21 28.64
CA THR A 510 32.06 -3.95 28.63
C THR A 510 32.58 -3.44 29.97
N CYS A 511 31.71 -2.86 30.80
CA CYS A 511 32.03 -2.31 32.12
C CYS A 511 33.15 -1.26 32.08
N ILE A 512 33.35 -0.60 30.93
CA ILE A 512 34.33 0.49 30.79
C ILE A 512 33.66 1.85 31.05
N PRO A 513 34.41 2.85 31.56
CA PRO A 513 33.82 4.14 31.94
C PRO A 513 33.07 4.86 30.82
N LEU A 514 33.49 4.68 29.56
CA LEU A 514 32.79 5.22 28.39
C LEU A 514 31.35 4.69 28.25
N GLU A 515 31.14 3.42 28.58
CA GLU A 515 29.81 2.80 28.54
C GLU A 515 28.91 3.39 29.63
N GLU A 516 29.43 3.50 30.85
CA GLU A 516 28.70 4.09 31.98
C GLU A 516 28.37 5.55 31.72
N HIS A 517 29.34 6.33 31.25
CA HIS A 517 29.13 7.73 30.90
C HIS A 517 28.06 7.90 29.82
N ALA A 518 28.12 7.12 28.74
CA ALA A 518 27.13 7.20 27.66
C ALA A 518 25.70 6.90 28.10
N ARG A 519 25.52 5.96 29.05
CA ARG A 519 24.20 5.62 29.63
C ARG A 519 23.55 6.81 30.35
N ASN A 520 24.35 7.73 30.89
CA ASN A 520 23.85 8.85 31.68
C ASN A 520 23.16 9.95 30.85
N PHE A 521 23.27 9.95 29.53
CA PHE A 521 22.65 10.98 28.71
C PHE A 521 21.97 10.46 27.45
N LEU A 522 22.40 9.33 26.87
CA LEU A 522 21.76 8.75 25.69
C LEU A 522 20.42 8.09 26.04
N THR A 523 19.50 8.10 25.09
CA THR A 523 18.28 7.26 25.17
C THR A 523 18.65 5.77 25.08
N PRO A 524 17.76 4.84 25.49
CA PRO A 524 17.98 3.41 25.34
C PRO A 524 18.33 2.99 23.91
N PHE A 525 17.70 3.61 22.90
CA PHE A 525 17.98 3.36 21.50
C PHE A 525 19.43 3.73 21.13
N ALA A 526 19.83 4.98 21.40
CA ALA A 526 21.17 5.44 21.07
C ALA A 526 22.24 4.74 21.93
N PHE A 527 21.96 4.48 23.21
CA PHE A 527 22.85 3.72 24.08
C PHE A 527 23.10 2.31 23.56
N ASN A 528 22.05 1.59 23.15
CA ASN A 528 22.20 0.21 22.66
C ASN A 528 23.05 0.15 21.39
N ASP A 529 22.90 1.14 20.49
CA ASP A 529 23.76 1.29 19.31
C ASP A 529 25.21 1.63 19.68
N PHE A 530 25.41 2.56 20.61
CA PHE A 530 26.73 2.91 21.13
C PHE A 530 27.44 1.70 21.76
N GLN A 531 26.75 0.99 22.65
CA GLN A 531 27.25 -0.21 23.30
C GLN A 531 27.62 -1.29 22.28
N HIS A 532 26.82 -1.45 21.22
CA HIS A 532 27.11 -2.39 20.14
C HIS A 532 28.42 -2.03 19.42
N GLU A 533 28.62 -0.78 19.01
CA GLU A 533 29.88 -0.34 18.39
C GLU A 533 31.06 -0.44 19.37
N LEU A 534 30.84 -0.18 20.65
CA LEU A 534 31.86 -0.31 21.70
C LEU A 534 32.33 -1.76 21.88
N VAL A 535 31.41 -2.72 21.92
CA VAL A 535 31.74 -4.15 21.96
C VAL A 535 32.52 -4.55 20.70
N LEU A 536 32.11 -4.09 19.53
CA LEU A 536 32.80 -4.40 18.27
C LEU A 536 34.18 -3.73 18.15
N SER A 537 34.43 -2.64 18.89
CA SER A 537 35.75 -2.02 18.96
C SER A 537 36.80 -2.95 19.56
N MET A 538 36.41 -3.88 20.44
CA MET A 538 37.30 -4.89 21.03
C MET A 538 37.83 -5.89 20.00
N GLN A 539 37.16 -6.00 18.85
CA GLN A 539 37.55 -6.87 17.74
C GLN A 539 38.43 -6.13 16.71
N CYS A 540 38.82 -4.88 17.00
CA CYS A 540 39.65 -4.06 16.12
C CYS A 540 41.11 -4.04 16.61
N ALA A 541 42.02 -4.36 15.69
CA ALA A 541 43.45 -4.13 15.84
C ALA A 541 43.78 -2.68 15.42
N LEU A 542 44.84 -2.12 16.00
CA LEU A 542 45.23 -0.74 15.82
C LEU A 542 46.75 -0.67 15.64
N SER A 543 47.19 0.11 14.65
CA SER A 543 48.59 0.44 14.37
C SER A 543 48.75 1.96 14.33
N GLU A 544 49.73 2.50 15.05
CA GLU A 544 50.04 3.93 15.02
C GLU A 544 50.96 4.27 13.84
N MET A 545 50.64 5.34 13.14
CA MET A 545 51.35 5.82 11.97
C MET A 545 52.37 6.92 12.36
N PRO A 546 53.41 7.17 11.55
CA PRO A 546 54.45 8.18 11.86
C PRO A 546 53.93 9.61 11.99
N ASP A 547 52.79 9.92 11.36
CA ASP A 547 52.12 11.22 11.43
C ASP A 547 51.20 11.36 12.66
N GLY A 548 51.18 10.38 13.56
CA GLY A 548 50.34 10.35 14.76
C GLY A 548 48.90 9.87 14.51
N SER A 549 48.56 9.51 13.27
CA SER A 549 47.26 8.91 12.95
C SER A 549 47.24 7.41 13.28
N TYR A 550 46.04 6.81 13.30
CA TYR A 550 45.83 5.40 13.64
C TYR A 550 45.19 4.65 12.48
N LEU A 551 45.78 3.52 12.12
CA LEU A 551 45.19 2.57 11.20
C LEU A 551 44.46 1.50 12.01
N VAL A 552 43.14 1.43 11.85
CA VAL A 552 42.27 0.53 12.61
C VAL A 552 41.58 -0.43 11.66
N HIS A 553 41.66 -1.73 11.94
CA HIS A 553 41.02 -2.76 11.12
C HIS A 553 40.46 -3.88 11.99
N HIS A 554 39.53 -4.64 11.44
CA HIS A 554 39.00 -5.81 12.14
C HIS A 554 40.08 -6.91 12.19
N TYR A 555 40.18 -7.65 13.31
CA TYR A 555 41.26 -8.64 13.51
C TYR A 555 41.30 -9.77 12.46
N LYS A 556 40.16 -10.08 11.84
CA LYS A 556 40.05 -11.08 10.74
C LYS A 556 40.11 -10.50 9.32
N LYS A 557 40.07 -9.17 9.16
CA LYS A 557 39.99 -8.52 7.84
C LYS A 557 41.00 -7.39 7.76
N MET A 558 42.14 -7.68 7.12
CA MET A 558 43.21 -6.71 6.88
C MET A 558 42.83 -5.73 5.75
N ASP A 559 42.06 -6.16 4.75
CA ASP A 559 41.76 -5.35 3.55
C ASP A 559 40.73 -4.21 3.78
N ALA A 560 40.26 -4.00 5.00
CA ALA A 560 39.22 -3.01 5.35
C ALA A 560 39.72 -2.03 6.43
N GLU A 561 40.93 -1.53 6.24
CA GLU A 561 41.55 -0.55 7.14
C GLU A 561 40.83 0.80 7.12
N ARG A 562 40.73 1.41 8.31
CA ARG A 562 40.16 2.73 8.52
C ARG A 562 41.18 3.61 9.20
N LEU A 563 41.43 4.77 8.59
CA LEU A 563 42.29 5.79 9.16
C LEU A 563 41.50 6.62 10.17
N VAL A 564 42.05 6.74 11.37
CA VAL A 564 41.51 7.54 12.47
C VAL A 564 42.53 8.60 12.85
N ILE A 565 42.14 9.87 12.75
CA ILE A 565 42.96 11.02 13.09
C ILE A 565 42.46 11.56 14.42
N TRP A 566 43.35 11.63 15.41
CA TRP A 566 43.07 12.23 16.72
C TRP A 566 43.82 13.55 16.84
N ILE A 567 43.09 14.62 17.12
CA ILE A 567 43.57 15.99 17.29
C ILE A 567 43.28 16.39 18.74
N PRO A 568 44.26 16.24 19.66
CA PRO A 568 44.07 16.46 21.09
C PRO A 568 43.67 17.90 21.44
N GLU A 569 44.22 18.89 20.73
CA GLU A 569 44.07 20.32 21.03
C GLU A 569 42.59 20.75 20.95
N ASP A 570 41.89 20.18 19.99
CA ASP A 570 40.48 20.44 19.76
C ASP A 570 39.59 19.38 20.41
N GLU A 571 40.12 18.31 21.02
CA GLU A 571 39.37 17.08 21.34
C GLU A 571 38.59 16.54 20.12
N GLN A 572 39.22 16.55 18.93
CA GLN A 572 38.59 16.14 17.68
C GLN A 572 39.11 14.77 17.21
N ILE A 573 38.20 13.87 16.87
CA ILE A 573 38.51 12.56 16.31
C ILE A 573 37.75 12.40 15.00
N LEU A 574 38.48 12.03 13.95
CA LEU A 574 37.95 11.85 12.61
C LEU A 574 38.23 10.44 12.16
N CYS A 575 37.25 9.75 11.61
CA CYS A 575 37.42 8.43 11.05
C CYS A 575 37.03 8.43 9.58
N THR A 576 37.82 7.78 8.72
CA THR A 576 37.47 7.67 7.30
C THR A 576 36.16 6.92 7.09
N CYS A 577 35.69 6.08 8.02
CA CYS A 577 34.39 5.42 7.88
C CYS A 577 33.20 6.40 7.81
N LYS A 578 33.33 7.62 8.35
CA LYS A 578 32.28 8.67 8.36
C LYS A 578 30.97 8.29 9.05
N GLU A 579 30.99 7.29 9.93
CA GLU A 579 29.80 6.86 10.67
C GLU A 579 29.25 7.97 11.56
N PHE A 580 30.10 8.70 12.29
CA PHE A 580 29.63 9.79 13.15
C PHE A 580 28.98 10.91 12.34
N GLU A 581 29.57 11.29 11.21
CA GLU A 581 28.99 12.28 10.31
C GLU A 581 27.68 11.79 9.66
N SER A 582 27.47 10.48 9.57
CA SER A 582 26.27 9.88 8.98
C SER A 582 25.13 9.66 9.99
N SER A 583 25.43 9.06 11.14
CA SER A 583 24.44 8.68 12.15
C SER A 583 24.44 9.56 13.38
N GLY A 584 25.50 10.33 13.62
CA GLY A 584 25.72 11.04 14.87
C GLY A 584 26.22 10.14 16.00
N MET A 585 26.63 8.90 15.68
CA MET A 585 27.11 7.91 16.63
C MET A 585 28.56 7.53 16.31
N LEU A 586 29.40 7.41 17.34
CA LEU A 586 30.79 7.05 17.16
C LEU A 586 30.95 5.60 16.68
N CYS A 587 31.75 5.39 15.64
CA CYS A 587 32.08 4.03 15.18
C CYS A 587 33.05 3.31 16.11
N ARG A 588 33.06 1.98 16.02
CA ARG A 588 34.06 1.12 16.65
C ARG A 588 35.51 1.54 16.47
N HIS A 589 35.88 2.12 15.32
CA HIS A 589 37.27 2.52 15.05
C HIS A 589 37.68 3.70 15.93
N THR A 590 36.81 4.71 16.01
CA THR A 590 36.98 5.87 16.88
C THR A 590 37.00 5.47 18.35
N LEU A 591 36.06 4.61 18.76
CA LEU A 591 35.99 4.10 20.13
C LEU A 591 37.25 3.32 20.50
N ARG A 592 37.82 2.54 19.57
CA ARG A 592 39.07 1.82 19.79
C ARG A 592 40.24 2.76 20.10
N VAL A 593 40.34 3.88 19.39
CA VAL A 593 41.37 4.91 19.65
C VAL A 593 41.12 5.61 20.99
N PHE A 594 39.87 5.95 21.34
CA PHE A 594 39.56 6.51 22.67
C PHE A 594 39.94 5.59 23.82
N ILE A 595 39.67 4.28 23.67
CA ILE A 595 40.09 3.29 24.66
C ILE A 595 41.61 3.25 24.79
N LEU A 596 42.35 3.27 23.68
CA LEU A 596 43.82 3.33 23.70
C LEU A 596 44.34 4.60 24.39
N LYS A 597 43.68 5.73 24.18
CA LYS A 597 44.02 7.04 24.75
C LYS A 597 43.51 7.22 26.19
N ASN A 598 42.94 6.19 26.82
CA ASN A 598 42.36 6.25 28.16
C ASN A 598 41.33 7.37 28.33
N TYR A 599 40.53 7.62 27.30
CA TYR A 599 39.40 8.53 27.38
C TYR A 599 38.25 7.85 28.13
N PHE A 600 37.87 8.39 29.29
CA PHE A 600 36.82 7.82 30.14
C PHE A 600 35.46 8.50 29.98
N GLN A 601 35.45 9.72 29.43
CA GLN A 601 34.26 10.49 29.15
C GLN A 601 34.29 10.92 27.68
N LEU A 602 33.12 10.95 27.03
CA LEU A 602 33.01 11.39 25.64
C LEU A 602 33.01 12.93 25.59
N PRO A 603 33.75 13.56 24.68
CA PRO A 603 33.63 15.00 24.45
C PRO A 603 32.20 15.39 24.04
N GLU A 604 31.77 16.59 24.45
CA GLU A 604 30.38 17.08 24.27
C GLU A 604 29.86 17.00 22.84
N LYS A 605 30.75 17.26 21.89
CA LYS A 605 30.44 17.26 20.47
C LYS A 605 30.02 15.89 19.90
N TYR A 606 30.35 14.79 20.59
CA TYR A 606 30.08 13.42 20.09
C TYR A 606 28.80 12.80 20.62
N TYR A 607 28.01 13.53 21.40
CA TYR A 607 26.67 13.12 21.79
C TYR A 607 25.66 14.20 21.41
N LEU A 608 25.19 14.13 20.16
CA LEU A 608 24.24 15.06 19.57
C LEU A 608 22.96 15.16 20.41
N SER A 609 22.42 16.37 20.56
CA SER A 609 21.20 16.63 21.33
C SER A 609 20.06 15.68 20.97
N ARG A 610 19.85 15.42 19.67
CA ARG A 610 18.82 14.51 19.16
C ARG A 610 18.85 13.09 19.74
N TRP A 611 19.99 12.63 20.26
CA TRP A 611 20.13 11.28 20.83
C TRP A 611 20.08 11.27 22.35
N ARG A 612 19.94 12.45 22.97
CA ARG A 612 19.87 12.62 24.41
C ARG A 612 18.45 12.41 24.93
N ARG A 613 18.36 11.98 26.19
CA ARG A 613 17.08 11.86 26.93
C ARG A 613 16.33 13.19 27.03
N GLU A 614 17.08 14.29 27.16
CA GLU A 614 16.55 15.65 27.30
C GLU A 614 15.81 16.15 26.05
N SER A 615 16.07 15.56 24.87
CA SER A 615 15.38 15.91 23.62
C SER A 615 14.10 15.10 23.38
N SER A 616 13.50 14.54 24.43
CA SER A 616 12.24 13.80 24.33
C SER A 616 11.08 14.73 23.94
N LEU A 617 10.18 14.22 23.09
CA LEU A 617 8.90 14.89 22.76
C LEU A 617 7.92 14.89 23.93
N VAL A 618 8.19 14.09 24.96
CA VAL A 618 7.44 14.05 26.20
C VAL A 618 8.23 14.87 27.23
N PHE A 619 7.71 16.05 27.57
CA PHE A 619 8.15 16.79 28.74
C PHE A 619 7.73 15.98 29.97
N TYR A 620 8.69 15.35 30.66
CA TYR A 620 8.50 15.12 32.08
C TYR A 620 8.46 16.52 32.70
N ASP A 621 7.34 16.89 33.30
CA ASP A 621 7.25 18.12 34.06
C ASP A 621 8.15 17.97 35.29
N ASN A 622 9.44 18.24 35.13
CA ASN A 622 10.43 18.32 36.21
C ASN A 622 10.23 19.62 37.02
N GLN A 623 8.97 19.99 37.27
CA GLN A 623 8.56 21.07 38.14
C GLN A 623 7.47 20.63 39.12
N SER A 624 7.58 19.41 39.67
CA SER A 624 7.07 19.16 41.02
C SER A 624 8.25 19.23 41.99
N THR A 625 8.34 20.36 42.67
CA THR A 625 9.06 20.61 43.93
C THR A 625 9.47 19.34 44.69
N GLN A 626 10.75 19.31 45.08
CA GLN A 626 11.28 18.51 46.18
C GLN A 626 10.28 18.45 47.34
N THR A 627 9.51 17.38 47.42
CA THR A 627 8.79 16.97 48.61
C THR A 627 9.31 15.59 48.99
N ASN A 628 9.56 15.41 50.28
CA ASN A 628 10.23 14.27 50.95
C ASN A 628 9.64 12.86 50.70
N ASP A 629 8.86 12.65 49.65
CA ASP A 629 8.12 11.41 49.38
C ASP A 629 8.83 10.47 48.37
N ASP A 630 9.94 10.88 47.75
CA ASP A 630 10.73 10.05 46.80
C ASP A 630 11.56 8.95 47.47
N GLY A 631 11.71 8.98 48.80
CA GLY A 631 12.56 8.04 49.53
C GLY A 631 12.06 6.58 49.44
N TRP A 632 10.74 6.38 49.52
CA TRP A 632 10.17 5.03 49.51
C TRP A 632 10.15 4.43 48.10
N PHE A 633 9.96 5.25 47.05
CA PHE A 633 10.04 4.79 45.66
C PHE A 633 11.46 4.36 45.30
N GLN A 634 12.48 5.12 45.71
CA GLN A 634 13.88 4.76 45.50
C GLN A 634 14.28 3.51 46.30
N GLU A 635 13.81 3.37 47.54
CA GLU A 635 14.02 2.13 48.32
C GLU A 635 13.32 0.92 47.67
N PHE A 636 12.11 1.10 47.14
CA PHE A 636 11.37 0.03 46.46
C PHE A 636 12.04 -0.40 45.16
N GLU A 637 12.52 0.54 44.34
CA GLU A 637 13.31 0.24 43.15
C GLU A 637 14.62 -0.46 43.50
N SER A 638 15.36 0.05 44.51
CA SER A 638 16.61 -0.55 44.99
C SER A 638 16.40 -1.98 45.51
N LEU A 639 15.32 -2.25 46.24
CA LEU A 639 14.99 -3.59 46.74
C LEU A 639 14.61 -4.54 45.61
N THR A 640 13.89 -4.03 44.61
CA THR A 640 13.49 -4.81 43.43
C THR A 640 14.71 -5.17 42.58
N GLU A 641 15.64 -4.23 42.38
CA GLU A 641 16.89 -4.45 41.66
C GLU A 641 17.80 -5.44 42.39
N THR A 642 17.90 -5.33 43.72
CA THR A 642 18.66 -6.27 44.56
C THR A 642 18.08 -7.67 44.50
N LEU A 643 16.75 -7.80 44.61
CA LEU A 643 16.06 -9.08 44.53
C LEU A 643 16.25 -9.72 43.14
N LEU A 644 16.19 -8.93 42.08
CA LEU A 644 16.44 -9.42 40.72
C LEU A 644 17.88 -9.93 40.59
N THR A 645 18.84 -9.16 41.08
CA THR A 645 20.27 -9.48 41.05
C THR A 645 20.55 -10.78 41.79
N GLU A 646 20.11 -10.91 43.04
CA GLU A 646 20.29 -12.12 43.86
C GLU A 646 19.57 -13.35 43.28
N SER A 647 18.39 -13.15 42.67
CA SER A 647 17.62 -14.23 42.04
C SER A 647 18.27 -14.76 40.76
N SER A 648 19.09 -13.94 40.09
CA SER A 648 19.75 -14.29 38.83
C SER A 648 20.99 -15.17 39.00
N ILE A 649 21.52 -15.27 40.22
CA ILE A 649 22.78 -15.98 40.53
C ILE A 649 22.65 -17.50 40.31
N THR A 650 21.49 -18.10 40.64
CA THR A 650 21.25 -19.53 40.41
C THR A 650 19.83 -19.81 39.95
N LYS A 651 19.66 -20.91 39.20
CA LYS A 651 18.36 -21.33 38.69
C LYS A 651 17.34 -21.59 39.82
N GLU A 652 17.78 -22.21 40.92
CA GLU A 652 16.92 -22.46 42.09
C GLU A 652 16.41 -21.17 42.73
N ARG A 653 17.25 -20.13 42.84
CA ARG A 653 16.86 -18.83 43.38
C ARG A 653 15.86 -18.13 42.46
N SER A 654 16.10 -18.16 41.15
CA SER A 654 15.18 -17.61 40.14
C SER A 654 13.82 -18.28 40.19
N ASP A 655 13.79 -19.62 40.27
CA ASP A 655 12.54 -20.39 40.31
C ASP A 655 11.80 -20.21 41.65
N TYR A 656 12.52 -19.99 42.76
CA TYR A 656 11.93 -19.63 44.05
C TYR A 656 11.25 -18.26 44.00
N VAL A 657 11.96 -17.21 43.54
CA VAL A 657 11.41 -15.84 43.46
C VAL A 657 10.22 -15.78 42.49
N ARG A 658 10.31 -16.43 41.33
CA ARG A 658 9.21 -16.47 40.34
C ARG A 658 7.94 -17.11 40.88
N ARG A 659 8.06 -18.05 41.84
CA ARG A 659 6.91 -18.74 42.44
C ARG A 659 6.32 -17.98 43.62
N GLU A 660 7.16 -17.40 44.49
CA GLU A 660 6.69 -16.79 45.75
C GLU A 660 6.38 -15.29 45.63
N LEU A 661 7.14 -14.52 44.82
CA LEU A 661 6.94 -13.07 44.68
C LEU A 661 5.52 -12.69 44.22
N PRO A 662 4.91 -13.38 43.22
CA PRO A 662 3.54 -13.07 42.83
C PRO A 662 2.50 -13.38 43.91
N LYS A 663 2.77 -14.32 44.81
CA LYS A 663 1.85 -14.67 45.91
C LYS A 663 1.89 -13.60 46.99
N GLU A 664 3.08 -13.18 47.40
CA GLU A 664 3.25 -12.13 48.40
C GLU A 664 2.73 -10.79 47.89
N LEU A 665 2.99 -10.42 46.62
CA LEU A 665 2.43 -9.20 46.03
C LEU A 665 0.90 -9.25 45.97
N LYS A 666 0.30 -10.38 45.58
CA LYS A 666 -1.17 -10.52 45.59
C LYS A 666 -1.76 -10.40 46.99
N LYS A 667 -1.06 -10.94 48.00
CA LYS A 667 -1.46 -10.81 49.40
C LYS A 667 -1.40 -9.35 49.85
N LEU A 668 -0.28 -8.67 49.60
CA LEU A 668 -0.08 -7.25 49.94
C LEU A 668 -1.13 -6.36 49.26
N ILE A 669 -1.39 -6.58 47.97
CA ILE A 669 -2.44 -5.86 47.21
C ILE A 669 -3.82 -6.11 47.84
N SER A 670 -4.09 -7.33 48.30
CA SER A 670 -5.37 -7.64 48.96
C SER A 670 -5.52 -6.98 50.32
N GLU A 671 -4.42 -6.75 51.03
CA GLU A 671 -4.40 -6.05 52.32
C GLU A 671 -4.54 -4.55 52.12
N VAL A 672 -3.82 -3.97 51.15
CA VAL A 672 -3.94 -2.55 50.77
C VAL A 672 -5.38 -2.21 50.34
N ARG A 673 -6.01 -3.07 49.54
CA ARG A 673 -7.42 -2.89 49.12
C ARG A 673 -8.45 -2.96 50.25
N LYS A 674 -8.06 -3.45 51.44
CA LYS A 674 -8.93 -3.51 52.63
C LYS A 674 -8.74 -2.31 53.56
N ILE A 675 -7.76 -1.44 53.29
CA ILE A 675 -7.56 -0.22 54.06
C ILE A 675 -8.66 0.78 53.67
N PRO A 676 -9.45 1.32 54.63
CA PRO A 676 -10.53 2.26 54.33
C PRO A 676 -9.98 3.60 53.83
N GLU A 677 -10.67 4.21 52.85
CA GLU A 677 -10.40 5.57 52.37
C GLU A 677 -10.88 6.61 53.40
N SER A 678 -10.14 6.82 54.49
CA SER A 678 -10.32 8.03 55.30
C SER A 678 -9.04 8.46 56.01
N ASP A 679 -8.73 9.75 55.83
CA ASP A 679 -7.72 10.61 56.45
C ASP A 679 -6.27 10.51 55.95
N GLY A 680 -6.07 11.06 54.74
CA GLY A 680 -4.79 11.52 54.20
C GLY A 680 -5.01 12.08 52.79
N ALA A 681 -4.48 13.27 52.47
CA ALA A 681 -4.77 14.00 51.23
C ALA A 681 -4.67 13.12 49.97
N ALA A 682 -5.67 13.21 49.09
CA ALA A 682 -5.66 12.55 47.80
C ALA A 682 -4.46 13.05 46.98
N MET A 683 -3.56 12.14 46.59
CA MET A 683 -2.72 12.39 45.41
C MET A 683 -3.65 12.31 44.20
N ASP A 684 -4.01 13.46 43.65
CA ASP A 684 -4.91 13.58 42.51
C ASP A 684 -4.21 13.08 41.23
N LEU A 685 -4.23 11.76 41.04
CA LEU A 685 -4.06 11.10 39.74
C LEU A 685 -5.46 10.84 39.17
N THR A 686 -6.24 11.90 38.97
CA THR A 686 -7.54 11.80 38.34
C THR A 686 -7.39 11.80 36.82
N LEU A 687 -7.30 10.59 36.26
CA LEU A 687 -7.87 10.30 34.95
C LEU A 687 -9.36 10.65 34.99
N SER A 688 -9.76 11.74 34.35
CA SER A 688 -11.17 12.08 34.16
C SER A 688 -11.55 12.03 32.68
N PRO A 689 -12.65 11.32 32.31
CA PRO A 689 -13.25 11.40 31.00
C PRO A 689 -14.47 12.35 30.96
N SER A 690 -14.67 12.95 29.79
CA SER A 690 -15.90 13.53 29.21
C SER A 690 -16.60 14.69 29.93
N SER A 691 -16.49 15.88 29.32
CA SER A 691 -17.59 16.75 28.88
C SER A 691 -17.08 17.66 27.77
#